data_AF-A0A317YND2-F1
#
_entry.id   AF-A0A317YND2-F1
#
_cell.length_a   1.000
_cell.length_b   1.000
_cell.length_c   1.000
_cell.angle_alpha   90.00
_cell.angle_beta   90.00
_cell.angle_gamma   90.00
#
_symmetry.space_group_name_H-M   'P 1'
#
loop_
_entity.id
_entity.type
_entity.pdbx_description
1 polymer ?
#
loop_
_entity_poly.entity_id
_entity_poly.type
_entity_poly.pdbx_seq_one_letter_code
_entity_poly.pdbx_strand_id
1 'polypeptide(L)'
;MAKFGMQFFKPTEKFNGNWSVLEHKSREWEKMYRERWSHDKVVRTTHGVNCTGSCSWKVFVKNGVITWENQQIDYPSCGPDMPEFEPRGCPRGASFSWYEYSPLRIKYPYVRGKLWDLWTAALEEHQDPIKAWASIVEDEEKAKIYKSARGKGGHVRTNWKDVSQLISAQLIYTIKKDGPDRIAGFTPIPAMSMISYAAGARFISLLGGEMLSFYDWYADLPPASPQIWGEQTDVPESSDWYNSSYIMMWGSNVPLTRTPDAHFMTEVRYKGAKVVSVAPDYAENVKFADNWLAPNPGTDAAIAQAMTHVILQKFYEDEPSEMFINYAKQYSDMPFILCLDQDDNGFKAGRFLRSSDLGQTSENSEWKPMIIDRLTDSLQVPNGTMGQRWEEGKQWNLKLENEAGEKIDPAMTVIDGDYELITIQFPYFDNDGNGVFKRVIPARRVTLPNGESTYVTTVYDLMASQYGVKRFNHELEAKGFDDATSFYTPAWQEKITGVKASMVTQVANEFAQNAIDTGGRSMIIMGAGINHWFNSDTIYRAILNLVILCGCQGVNGGGWAHYVGQEKCRPIEGWSTIAFAKDWQGPPRLQNGTSWFYFATDQWKYEESGVDRLASPLAENIKLQHPADYNVLAARNGWLPSYPQFDRNSLLWGEEARDAGEFTNEAILKRAVDDVKSRRTRFAVENPDLRKNHPKSLFVWRSNLISSSAKGQEYFMKHLLGTKSALMAEPNETDKPSEIEWGEDTVGKLDLLVSLDFRMTATPLYSDIVLPAATWYEKHDISSTDMHPFIHPFNPAIDPLWESRSDWDIFKTLSRTFSEMARVHLTGTYKDVVTAPLAHDSKQEISLAYGEVKDWTKGEVEAVPGQTMPAFAVVDRTYTDVYDKFISVGPLLENGKVGAHGVSFSVKDQYDELRGMVGTWEDDTVKNNKPRIDTARKVADVILNVSSATNGRVSQKSYEDLEAQTGMSLKDISSERASEKISFLNITSQPREVIPTAVFPGSNKQGRRYSPFTTNIERLVPFRTLTGRQSFYIDHEVFQQFGEALPVYKPTLPPMVFGTKDKPVKGGVDALVLRYLTPHGKWNIHSTYQDNQHMLTLFRGGPTVWISNEDAAAHDIHDNDWLEVYNRNGVVTARAVVSHRMPRGTMFMYHAQDKHIETPGSDISGTRGGSHNAPTRIHLKPTQLMGGYAQISYSFNYYGPIGNQRDVYVAVRKMKEVDWLED
;
A
#
# COMPACT_ATOMS: atom_id res chain seq x y z
N MET A 1 -10.17 30.36 66.09
CA MET A 1 -8.89 30.43 66.81
C MET A 1 -8.67 29.13 67.57
N ALA A 2 -7.82 28.23 67.08
CA ALA A 2 -7.32 27.08 67.84
C ALA A 2 -5.92 26.69 67.30
N LYS A 3 -4.93 26.75 68.20
CA LYS A 3 -3.59 26.14 68.15
C LYS A 3 -2.68 26.46 66.94
N PHE A 4 -2.10 27.67 66.91
CA PHE A 4 -0.71 27.79 66.45
C PHE A 4 0.17 27.09 67.51
N GLY A 5 0.45 25.81 67.33
CA GLY A 5 1.37 25.09 68.20
C GLY A 5 2.75 25.77 68.18
N MET A 6 3.37 25.95 69.34
CA MET A 6 4.74 26.46 69.51
C MET A 6 5.80 25.45 69.00
N GLN A 7 5.60 24.87 67.81
CA GLN A 7 6.55 23.91 67.23
C GLN A 7 7.79 24.58 66.63
N PHE A 8 7.79 25.92 66.50
CA PHE A 8 8.95 26.69 66.05
C PHE A 8 10.18 26.51 66.94
N PHE A 9 9.98 26.26 68.25
CA PHE A 9 11.06 26.08 69.23
C PHE A 9 11.41 24.61 69.52
N LYS A 10 10.84 23.65 68.78
CA LYS A 10 11.26 22.25 68.94
C LYS A 10 12.74 22.12 68.53
N PRO A 11 13.59 21.45 69.35
CA PRO A 11 14.97 21.21 68.97
C PRO A 11 15.03 20.55 67.60
N THR A 12 15.71 21.19 66.65
CA THR A 12 15.94 20.63 65.33
C THR A 12 17.28 19.91 65.31
N GLU A 13 17.32 18.74 64.70
CA GLU A 13 18.57 18.04 64.50
C GLU A 13 19.37 18.80 63.45
N LYS A 14 20.59 19.20 63.83
CA LYS A 14 21.54 19.83 62.94
C LYS A 14 22.64 18.84 62.63
N PHE A 15 22.96 18.69 61.36
CA PHE A 15 24.05 17.86 60.89
C PHE A 15 24.87 18.64 59.85
N ASN A 16 26.12 18.20 59.62
CA ASN A 16 27.12 18.97 58.86
C ASN A 16 27.37 20.38 59.47
N GLY A 17 27.49 20.44 60.80
CA GLY A 17 27.59 21.70 61.54
C GLY A 17 26.23 22.39 61.69
N ASN A 18 26.14 23.69 61.34
CA ASN A 18 24.90 24.49 61.34
C ASN A 18 24.32 24.69 59.92
N TRP A 19 24.88 24.04 58.89
CA TRP A 19 24.50 24.24 57.48
C TRP A 19 23.19 23.53 57.08
N SER A 20 22.88 22.40 57.71
CA SER A 20 21.67 21.64 57.46
C SER A 20 20.86 21.49 58.73
N VAL A 21 19.54 21.63 58.59
CA VAL A 21 18.57 21.47 59.67
C VAL A 21 17.53 20.46 59.21
N LEU A 22 17.35 19.38 59.96
CA LEU A 22 16.24 18.45 59.73
C LEU A 22 15.00 18.99 60.45
N GLU A 23 13.99 19.37 59.66
CA GLU A 23 12.73 19.89 60.19
C GLU A 23 11.56 18.96 59.85
N HIS A 24 10.78 18.57 60.87
CA HIS A 24 9.53 17.83 60.69
C HIS A 24 8.33 18.77 60.58
N LYS A 25 8.37 19.72 59.63
CA LYS A 25 7.24 20.62 59.32
C LYS A 25 6.14 19.88 58.55
N SER A 26 4.92 20.42 58.58
CA SER A 26 3.80 19.86 57.79
C SER A 26 4.15 19.91 56.29
N ARG A 27 4.00 18.76 55.62
CA ARG A 27 4.13 18.59 54.16
C ARG A 27 2.78 18.27 53.51
N GLU A 28 1.67 18.67 54.16
CA GLU A 28 0.30 18.40 53.68
C GLU A 28 0.01 19.00 52.31
N TRP A 29 0.66 20.12 51.94
CA TRP A 29 0.51 20.74 50.61
C TRP A 29 0.86 19.79 49.45
N GLU A 30 1.72 18.78 49.70
CA GLU A 30 2.06 17.75 48.70
C GLU A 30 0.86 16.87 48.33
N LYS A 31 -0.20 16.84 49.16
CA LYS A 31 -1.47 16.16 48.88
C LYS A 31 -2.09 16.65 47.57
N MET A 32 -1.96 17.95 47.23
CA MET A 32 -2.47 18.52 45.99
C MET A 32 -1.92 17.79 44.75
N TYR A 33 -0.61 17.52 44.71
CA TYR A 33 0.02 16.81 43.59
C TYR A 33 -0.32 15.30 43.59
N ARG A 34 -0.38 14.68 44.78
CA ARG A 34 -0.81 13.28 44.91
C ARG A 34 -2.26 13.08 44.43
N GLU A 35 -3.14 14.02 44.75
CA GLU A 35 -4.53 14.02 44.31
C GLU A 35 -4.68 14.36 42.84
N ARG A 36 -3.76 15.14 42.24
CA ARG A 36 -3.72 15.29 40.78
C ARG A 36 -3.41 13.97 40.08
N TRP A 37 -2.44 13.20 40.59
CA TRP A 37 -2.02 11.91 40.02
C TRP A 37 -3.02 10.76 40.25
N SER A 38 -3.78 10.80 41.35
CA SER A 38 -4.80 9.79 41.60
C SER A 38 -5.86 9.75 40.49
N HIS A 39 -6.42 8.58 40.23
CA HIS A 39 -7.36 8.33 39.15
C HIS A 39 -8.37 7.25 39.56
N ASP A 40 -9.49 7.18 38.84
CA ASP A 40 -10.60 6.28 39.13
C ASP A 40 -10.32 4.87 38.59
N LYS A 41 -9.80 4.80 37.36
CA LYS A 41 -9.45 3.56 36.67
C LYS A 41 -8.42 3.79 35.56
N VAL A 42 -7.83 2.70 35.10
CA VAL A 42 -6.92 2.63 33.95
C VAL A 42 -7.47 1.63 32.96
N VAL A 43 -7.50 1.99 31.67
CA VAL A 43 -8.00 1.12 30.60
C VAL A 43 -6.92 0.88 29.56
N ARG A 44 -6.75 -0.39 29.14
CA ARG A 44 -5.89 -0.76 28.02
C ARG A 44 -6.58 -0.43 26.70
N THR A 45 -5.92 0.35 25.86
CA THR A 45 -6.36 0.59 24.49
C THR A 45 -5.14 0.93 23.61
N THR A 46 -5.35 1.33 22.37
CA THR A 46 -4.31 1.66 21.38
C THR A 46 -4.78 2.81 20.48
N HIS A 47 -3.99 3.15 19.46
CA HIS A 47 -4.25 4.22 18.51
C HIS A 47 -4.51 3.66 17.12
N GLY A 48 -5.69 3.95 16.56
CA GLY A 48 -6.10 3.54 15.21
C GLY A 48 -5.60 4.52 14.16
N VAL A 49 -4.28 4.67 14.06
CA VAL A 49 -3.60 5.56 13.13
C VAL A 49 -2.46 4.84 12.41
N ASN A 50 -2.28 5.14 11.12
CA ASN A 50 -1.33 4.48 10.24
C ASN A 50 0.12 4.90 10.58
N CYS A 51 0.70 4.31 11.63
CA CYS A 51 2.02 4.68 12.14
C CYS A 51 2.99 3.51 12.27
N THR A 52 2.53 2.28 12.00
CA THR A 52 3.20 0.99 12.32
C THR A 52 3.46 0.74 13.81
N GLY A 53 3.27 1.74 14.67
CA GLY A 53 3.64 1.63 16.08
C GLY A 53 2.84 0.58 16.85
N SER A 54 1.53 0.47 16.59
CA SER A 54 0.60 -0.47 17.28
C SER A 54 0.90 -0.55 18.79
N CYS A 55 1.04 0.61 19.44
CA CYS A 55 1.45 0.70 20.84
C CYS A 55 0.24 0.57 21.77
N SER A 56 0.36 -0.22 22.84
CA SER A 56 -0.67 -0.41 23.86
C SER A 56 -0.48 0.66 24.94
N TRP A 57 -1.57 1.31 25.35
CA TRP A 57 -1.55 2.44 26.29
C TRP A 57 -2.44 2.17 27.50
N LYS A 58 -2.05 2.77 28.61
CA LYS A 58 -2.82 2.97 29.84
C LYS A 58 -3.53 4.32 29.73
N VAL A 59 -4.84 4.31 29.56
CA VAL A 59 -5.65 5.53 29.53
C VAL A 59 -6.27 5.74 30.90
N PHE A 60 -6.02 6.92 31.49
CA PHE A 60 -6.42 7.25 32.86
C PHE A 60 -7.72 8.03 32.87
N VAL A 61 -8.71 7.50 33.59
CA VAL A 61 -9.99 8.16 33.84
C VAL A 61 -9.97 8.72 35.26
N LYS A 62 -10.31 10.00 35.40
CA LYS A 62 -10.42 10.69 36.69
C LYS A 62 -11.66 11.57 36.69
N ASN A 63 -12.48 11.48 37.73
CA ASN A 63 -13.79 12.12 37.81
C ASN A 63 -14.67 11.79 36.58
N GLY A 64 -14.60 10.54 36.10
CA GLY A 64 -15.38 10.08 34.94
C GLY A 64 -14.97 10.65 33.58
N VAL A 65 -13.88 11.42 33.48
CA VAL A 65 -13.33 11.94 32.22
C VAL A 65 -11.96 11.36 31.92
N ILE A 66 -11.63 11.21 30.64
CA ILE A 66 -10.28 10.86 30.19
C ILE A 66 -9.36 12.05 30.49
N THR A 67 -8.18 11.80 31.05
CA THR A 67 -7.28 12.89 31.48
C THR A 67 -5.91 12.86 30.85
N TRP A 68 -5.26 11.70 30.79
CA TRP A 68 -3.98 11.49 30.13
C TRP A 68 -3.77 10.00 29.84
N GLU A 69 -2.67 9.69 29.16
CA GLU A 69 -2.24 8.35 28.79
C GLU A 69 -0.75 8.14 29.07
N ASN A 70 -0.38 6.92 29.48
CA ASN A 70 1.01 6.44 29.52
C ASN A 70 1.09 5.12 28.76
N GLN A 71 2.28 4.73 28.31
CA GLN A 71 2.44 3.43 27.65
C GLN A 71 2.18 2.25 28.61
N GLN A 72 1.71 1.15 28.05
CA GLN A 72 1.81 -0.17 28.68
C GLN A 72 3.24 -0.68 28.57
N ILE A 73 3.66 -1.48 29.55
CA ILE A 73 5.03 -2.02 29.64
C ILE A 73 5.02 -3.54 29.83
N ASP A 74 3.89 -4.18 29.54
CA ASP A 74 3.65 -5.58 29.85
C ASP A 74 3.52 -6.45 28.60
N TYR A 75 4.18 -6.06 27.51
CA TYR A 75 4.32 -6.93 26.34
C TYR A 75 4.98 -8.26 26.73
N PRO A 76 4.61 -9.39 26.08
CA PRO A 76 5.33 -10.64 26.26
C PRO A 76 6.83 -10.46 25.99
N SER A 77 7.67 -11.08 26.82
CA SER A 77 9.13 -10.93 26.78
C SER A 77 9.74 -11.46 25.48
N CYS A 78 10.78 -10.80 24.98
CA CYS A 78 11.61 -11.26 23.86
C CYS A 78 12.60 -12.36 24.26
N GLY A 79 12.75 -12.65 25.56
CA GLY A 79 13.78 -13.52 26.12
C GLY A 79 14.98 -12.75 26.67
N PRO A 80 15.88 -13.41 27.43
CA PRO A 80 16.93 -12.74 28.21
C PRO A 80 18.06 -12.12 27.36
N ASP A 81 18.24 -12.56 26.12
CA ASP A 81 19.34 -12.14 25.25
C ASP A 81 18.95 -11.02 24.28
N MET A 82 17.73 -10.50 24.39
CA MET A 82 17.14 -9.49 23.51
C MET A 82 16.55 -8.35 24.33
N PRO A 83 16.63 -7.10 23.86
CA PRO A 83 15.90 -6.01 24.50
C PRO A 83 14.38 -6.23 24.36
N GLU A 84 13.64 -5.70 25.33
CA GLU A 84 12.18 -5.79 25.36
C GLU A 84 11.53 -4.73 24.47
N PHE A 85 10.29 -4.97 24.04
CA PHE A 85 9.53 -3.97 23.28
C PHE A 85 9.08 -2.77 24.11
N GLU A 86 9.05 -2.88 25.45
CA GLU A 86 8.60 -1.79 26.30
C GLU A 86 9.56 -0.58 26.25
N PRO A 87 9.08 0.67 26.36
CA PRO A 87 7.68 1.06 26.54
C PRO A 87 6.94 1.30 25.20
N ARG A 88 7.60 1.21 24.04
CA ARG A 88 7.10 1.74 22.76
C ARG A 88 6.60 3.20 22.91
N GLY A 89 5.56 3.57 22.16
CA GLY A 89 4.94 4.89 22.17
C GLY A 89 5.71 5.93 21.34
N CYS A 90 5.11 7.10 21.21
CA CYS A 90 5.69 8.24 20.48
C CYS A 90 5.05 9.55 20.98
N PRO A 91 5.65 10.73 20.71
CA PRO A 91 5.11 12.01 21.18
C PRO A 91 3.71 12.30 20.65
N ARG A 92 3.37 11.83 19.44
CA ARG A 92 2.02 11.97 18.88
C ARG A 92 1.00 11.23 19.73
N GLY A 93 1.25 9.93 19.95
CA GLY A 93 0.37 9.07 20.73
C GLY A 93 0.18 9.55 22.18
N ALA A 94 1.21 10.15 22.79
CA ALA A 94 1.14 10.72 24.14
C ALA A 94 0.29 12.00 24.25
N SER A 95 -0.21 12.52 23.13
CA SER A 95 -1.03 13.75 23.06
C SER A 95 -2.47 13.49 22.63
N PHE A 96 -2.87 12.22 22.45
CA PHE A 96 -4.16 11.86 21.86
C PHE A 96 -5.35 12.27 22.74
N SER A 97 -5.23 12.15 24.07
CA SER A 97 -6.30 12.53 25.01
C SER A 97 -6.81 13.95 24.84
N TRP A 98 -6.02 14.85 24.24
CA TRP A 98 -6.44 16.20 23.89
C TRP A 98 -7.69 16.22 23.00
N TYR A 99 -7.81 15.30 22.03
CA TYR A 99 -8.91 15.28 21.08
C TYR A 99 -10.27 15.05 21.73
N GLU A 100 -10.32 14.36 22.87
CA GLU A 100 -11.57 13.94 23.52
C GLU A 100 -12.51 15.11 23.75
N TYR A 101 -11.96 16.24 24.19
CA TYR A 101 -12.70 17.45 24.55
C TYR A 101 -12.24 18.69 23.77
N SER A 102 -11.41 18.50 22.74
CA SER A 102 -10.87 19.57 21.89
C SER A 102 -11.98 20.36 21.18
N PRO A 103 -11.70 21.61 20.76
CA PRO A 103 -12.63 22.39 19.93
C PRO A 103 -12.87 21.76 18.54
N LEU A 104 -12.00 20.85 18.10
CA LEU A 104 -12.12 20.17 16.81
C LEU A 104 -13.07 18.97 16.84
N ARG A 105 -13.46 18.51 18.04
CA ARG A 105 -14.27 17.30 18.24
C ARG A 105 -15.61 17.40 17.52
N ILE A 106 -15.90 16.43 16.65
CA ILE A 106 -17.20 16.29 15.98
C ILE A 106 -18.16 15.63 16.97
N LYS A 107 -19.23 16.35 17.34
CA LYS A 107 -20.16 15.97 18.43
C LYS A 107 -21.49 15.40 17.94
N TYR A 108 -21.93 15.83 16.76
CA TYR A 108 -23.25 15.55 16.20
C TYR A 108 -23.13 15.18 14.72
N PRO A 109 -24.12 14.50 14.14
CA PRO A 109 -24.23 14.42 12.69
C PRO A 109 -24.48 15.82 12.11
N TYR A 110 -23.71 16.17 11.08
CA TYR A 110 -23.81 17.44 10.37
C TYR A 110 -24.10 17.22 8.90
N VAL A 111 -24.93 18.10 8.31
CA VAL A 111 -25.20 18.14 6.86
C VAL A 111 -24.88 19.55 6.37
N ARG A 112 -24.39 19.67 5.13
CA ARG A 112 -24.24 20.98 4.47
C ARG A 112 -25.60 21.68 4.44
N GLY A 113 -25.71 22.88 5.00
CA GLY A 113 -26.97 23.61 5.12
C GLY A 113 -27.70 23.75 3.78
N LYS A 114 -26.98 24.07 2.70
CA LYS A 114 -27.55 24.14 1.35
C LYS A 114 -28.16 22.82 0.86
N LEU A 115 -27.55 21.68 1.16
CA LEU A 115 -28.14 20.39 0.85
C LEU A 115 -29.35 20.11 1.74
N TRP A 116 -29.26 20.46 3.03
CA TRP A 116 -30.34 20.26 3.99
C TRP A 116 -31.60 21.08 3.65
N ASP A 117 -31.44 22.34 3.22
CA ASP A 117 -32.54 23.19 2.76
C ASP A 117 -33.24 22.57 1.55
N LEU A 118 -32.47 22.10 0.56
CA LEU A 118 -33.00 21.43 -0.63
C LEU A 118 -33.71 20.12 -0.27
N TRP A 119 -33.11 19.32 0.62
CA TRP A 119 -33.65 18.04 1.07
C TRP A 119 -34.99 18.20 1.80
N THR A 120 -35.05 19.13 2.75
CA THR A 120 -36.26 19.38 3.53
C THR A 120 -37.40 19.92 2.68
N ALA A 121 -37.12 20.88 1.78
CA ALA A 121 -38.10 21.37 0.81
C ALA A 121 -38.60 20.24 -0.13
N ALA A 122 -37.69 19.40 -0.62
CA ALA A 122 -38.06 18.28 -1.49
C ALA A 122 -38.95 17.24 -0.78
N LEU A 123 -38.79 17.04 0.53
CA LEU A 123 -39.66 16.16 1.33
C LEU A 123 -41.07 16.75 1.57
N GLU A 124 -41.22 18.07 1.51
CA GLU A 124 -42.55 18.71 1.56
C GLU A 124 -43.34 18.47 0.26
N GLU A 125 -42.64 18.44 -0.88
CA GLU A 125 -43.23 18.20 -2.20
C GLU A 125 -43.38 16.71 -2.53
N HIS A 126 -42.48 15.87 -2.01
CA HIS A 126 -42.42 14.44 -2.29
C HIS A 126 -42.45 13.61 -1.00
N GLN A 127 -43.57 12.92 -0.76
CA GLN A 127 -43.69 11.97 0.36
C GLN A 127 -42.70 10.79 0.28
N ASP A 128 -42.22 10.47 -0.94
CA ASP A 128 -41.23 9.43 -1.18
C ASP A 128 -39.80 10.03 -1.14
N PRO A 129 -38.96 9.66 -0.15
CA PRO A 129 -37.60 10.17 -0.02
C PRO A 129 -36.71 9.92 -1.25
N ILE A 130 -36.98 8.87 -2.03
CA ILE A 130 -36.22 8.57 -3.26
C ILE A 130 -36.54 9.60 -4.34
N LYS A 131 -37.81 9.98 -4.47
CA LYS A 131 -38.24 11.04 -5.40
C LYS A 131 -37.77 12.41 -4.94
N ALA A 132 -37.76 12.67 -3.62
CA ALA A 132 -37.18 13.89 -3.07
C ALA A 132 -35.70 14.02 -3.47
N TRP A 133 -34.89 12.97 -3.32
CA TRP A 133 -33.50 12.97 -3.75
C TRP A 133 -33.35 13.14 -5.27
N ALA A 134 -34.15 12.41 -6.06
CA ALA A 134 -34.17 12.55 -7.52
C ALA A 134 -34.42 14.00 -7.97
N SER A 135 -35.37 14.69 -7.34
CA SER A 135 -35.72 16.09 -7.63
C SER A 135 -34.59 17.10 -7.38
N ILE A 136 -33.56 16.70 -6.62
CA ILE A 136 -32.38 17.50 -6.30
C ILE A 136 -31.22 17.14 -7.22
N VAL A 137 -30.91 15.84 -7.36
CA VAL A 137 -29.71 15.39 -8.07
C VAL A 137 -29.87 15.44 -9.59
N GLU A 138 -31.08 15.25 -10.12
CA GLU A 138 -31.34 15.31 -11.57
C GLU A 138 -31.39 16.76 -12.09
N ASP A 139 -31.68 17.72 -11.21
CA ASP A 139 -31.63 19.15 -11.50
C ASP A 139 -30.20 19.68 -11.34
N GLU A 140 -29.56 20.02 -12.46
CA GLU A 140 -28.15 20.44 -12.48
C GLU A 140 -27.90 21.72 -11.67
N GLU A 141 -28.86 22.65 -11.64
CA GLU A 141 -28.73 23.89 -10.88
C GLU A 141 -28.84 23.61 -9.37
N LYS A 142 -29.78 22.77 -8.94
CA LYS A 142 -29.87 22.33 -7.52
C LYS A 142 -28.64 21.54 -7.10
N ALA A 143 -28.15 20.62 -7.93
CA ALA A 143 -26.94 19.86 -7.65
C ALA A 143 -25.72 20.78 -7.47
N LYS A 144 -25.56 21.76 -8.35
CA LYS A 144 -24.48 22.76 -8.30
C LYS A 144 -24.52 23.61 -7.03
N ILE A 145 -25.70 23.96 -6.52
CA ILE A 145 -25.85 24.77 -5.30
C ILE A 145 -25.13 24.14 -4.11
N TYR A 146 -25.36 22.86 -3.80
CA TYR A 146 -24.72 22.24 -2.64
C TYR A 146 -23.29 21.78 -2.93
N LYS A 147 -23.01 21.26 -4.14
CA LYS A 147 -21.65 20.81 -4.52
C LYS A 147 -20.64 21.96 -4.47
N SER A 148 -21.01 23.14 -4.98
CA SER A 148 -20.15 24.33 -4.93
C SER A 148 -20.02 24.98 -3.54
N ALA A 149 -20.82 24.52 -2.57
CA ALA A 149 -20.75 24.94 -1.16
C ALA A 149 -19.81 24.06 -0.32
N ARG A 150 -19.33 22.92 -0.85
CA ARG A 150 -18.31 22.08 -0.19
C ARG A 150 -17.06 22.91 0.12
N GLY A 151 -16.55 22.78 1.34
CA GLY A 151 -15.34 23.49 1.81
C GLY A 151 -15.54 24.95 2.24
N LYS A 152 -16.78 25.48 2.22
CA LYS A 152 -17.10 26.89 2.57
C LYS A 152 -17.85 27.06 3.89
N GLY A 153 -17.78 26.09 4.80
CA GLY A 153 -18.55 26.09 6.04
C GLY A 153 -20.07 25.94 5.83
N GLY A 154 -20.87 26.36 6.80
CA GLY A 154 -22.34 26.25 6.71
C GLY A 154 -22.88 24.83 6.95
N HIS A 155 -22.15 23.99 7.67
CA HIS A 155 -22.69 22.74 8.21
C HIS A 155 -23.71 23.03 9.31
N VAL A 156 -24.85 22.34 9.28
CA VAL A 156 -25.90 22.44 10.30
C VAL A 156 -26.01 21.12 11.04
N ARG A 157 -26.27 21.20 12.35
CA ARG A 157 -26.54 20.03 13.17
C ARG A 157 -27.86 19.39 12.72
N THR A 158 -27.84 18.07 12.58
CA THR A 158 -29.06 17.26 12.37
C THR A 158 -29.13 16.15 13.42
N ASN A 159 -30.00 15.16 13.21
CA ASN A 159 -30.11 13.96 14.02
C ASN A 159 -29.84 12.69 13.19
N TRP A 160 -29.56 11.59 13.89
CA TRP A 160 -29.23 10.29 13.27
C TRP A 160 -30.32 9.71 12.37
N LYS A 161 -31.61 9.97 12.66
CA LYS A 161 -32.74 9.44 11.88
C LYS A 161 -32.76 10.08 10.49
N ASP A 162 -32.75 11.41 10.44
CA ASP A 162 -32.94 12.12 9.18
C ASP A 162 -31.71 12.02 8.28
N VAL A 163 -30.50 12.06 8.86
CA VAL A 163 -29.26 11.86 8.07
C VAL A 163 -29.17 10.46 7.48
N SER A 164 -29.59 9.43 8.23
CA SER A 164 -29.60 8.05 7.74
C SER A 164 -30.63 7.88 6.63
N GLN A 165 -31.81 8.52 6.73
CA GLN A 165 -32.82 8.51 5.67
C GLN A 165 -32.31 9.15 4.38
N LEU A 166 -31.65 10.31 4.46
CA LEU A 166 -31.06 10.98 3.29
C LEU A 166 -30.02 10.09 2.62
N ILE A 167 -29.07 9.56 3.40
CA ILE A 167 -28.03 8.64 2.88
C ILE A 167 -28.69 7.42 2.21
N SER A 168 -29.60 6.74 2.91
CA SER A 168 -30.29 5.57 2.36
C SER A 168 -31.11 5.89 1.11
N ALA A 169 -31.74 7.06 1.04
CA ALA A 169 -32.47 7.50 -0.14
C ALA A 169 -31.56 7.64 -1.36
N GLN A 170 -30.41 8.30 -1.17
CA GLN A 170 -29.42 8.49 -2.21
C GLN A 170 -28.82 7.15 -2.71
N LEU A 171 -28.53 6.23 -1.80
CA LEU A 171 -27.99 4.91 -2.16
C LEU A 171 -29.00 4.08 -2.96
N ILE A 172 -30.26 4.03 -2.50
CA ILE A 172 -31.33 3.31 -3.20
C ILE A 172 -31.57 3.91 -4.59
N TYR A 173 -31.60 5.25 -4.70
CA TYR A 173 -31.71 5.93 -5.99
C TYR A 173 -30.57 5.51 -6.94
N THR A 174 -29.32 5.57 -6.46
CA THR A 174 -28.13 5.22 -7.24
C THR A 174 -28.16 3.77 -7.73
N ILE A 175 -28.48 2.83 -6.83
CA ILE A 175 -28.58 1.38 -7.16
C ILE A 175 -29.60 1.14 -8.27
N LYS A 176 -30.75 1.82 -8.23
CA LYS A 176 -31.81 1.67 -9.24
C LYS A 176 -31.45 2.33 -10.57
N LYS A 177 -30.87 3.52 -10.52
CA LYS A 177 -30.63 4.35 -11.70
C LYS A 177 -29.37 3.94 -12.46
N ASP A 178 -28.22 3.93 -11.77
CA ASP A 178 -26.90 3.81 -12.37
C ASP A 178 -26.21 2.47 -12.06
N GLY A 179 -26.54 1.86 -10.91
CA GLY A 179 -26.02 0.58 -10.47
C GLY A 179 -25.24 0.67 -9.16
N PRO A 180 -25.05 -0.48 -8.46
CA PRO A 180 -24.41 -0.49 -7.15
C PRO A 180 -22.92 -0.13 -7.20
N ASP A 181 -22.24 -0.36 -8.32
CA ASP A 181 -20.82 -0.06 -8.54
C ASP A 181 -20.51 1.43 -8.76
N ARG A 182 -21.49 2.32 -8.57
CA ARG A 182 -21.32 3.78 -8.48
C ARG A 182 -21.20 4.27 -7.02
N ILE A 183 -21.23 3.35 -6.07
CA ILE A 183 -21.07 3.61 -4.63
C ILE A 183 -19.69 3.13 -4.20
N ALA A 184 -18.82 4.06 -3.82
CA ALA A 184 -17.45 3.77 -3.41
C ALA A 184 -17.22 3.98 -1.91
N GLY A 185 -16.31 3.18 -1.34
CA GLY A 185 -15.78 3.33 0.00
C GLY A 185 -14.27 3.48 0.01
N PHE A 186 -13.77 4.56 0.61
CA PHE A 186 -12.36 4.75 0.89
C PHE A 186 -12.08 4.67 2.39
N THR A 187 -11.43 3.57 2.80
CA THR A 187 -10.84 3.44 4.13
C THR A 187 -9.51 2.69 4.03
N PRO A 188 -8.41 3.20 4.60
CA PRO A 188 -7.10 2.59 4.44
C PRO A 188 -6.74 1.67 5.61
N ILE A 189 -5.76 0.79 5.41
CA ILE A 189 -4.97 0.18 6.50
C ILE A 189 -5.83 -0.52 7.56
N PRO A 190 -6.31 -1.75 7.32
CA PRO A 190 -7.16 -2.45 8.27
C PRO A 190 -6.44 -2.80 9.58
N ALA A 191 -5.13 -3.05 9.54
CA ALA A 191 -4.39 -3.54 10.70
C ALA A 191 -4.36 -2.57 11.89
N MET A 192 -4.57 -1.26 11.68
CA MET A 192 -4.63 -0.29 12.78
C MET A 192 -5.96 -0.32 13.55
N SER A 193 -7.06 -0.78 12.95
CA SER A 193 -8.38 -0.88 13.61
C SER A 193 -9.32 -1.71 12.72
N MET A 194 -9.23 -3.03 12.85
CA MET A 194 -9.76 -4.00 11.88
C MET A 194 -11.29 -3.95 11.73
N ILE A 195 -12.01 -3.75 12.83
CA ILE A 195 -13.48 -3.75 12.87
C ILE A 195 -14.02 -2.42 12.37
N SER A 196 -13.32 -1.33 12.69
CA SER A 196 -13.66 -0.01 12.17
C SER A 196 -13.51 0.06 10.65
N TYR A 197 -12.49 -0.62 10.07
CA TYR A 197 -12.43 -0.83 8.62
C TYR A 197 -13.63 -1.68 8.17
N ALA A 198 -13.81 -2.85 8.78
CA ALA A 198 -14.80 -3.84 8.35
C ALA A 198 -16.24 -3.30 8.36
N ALA A 199 -16.55 -2.34 9.23
CA ALA A 199 -17.86 -1.71 9.34
C ALA A 199 -18.37 -1.16 7.99
N GLY A 200 -17.66 -0.20 7.40
CA GLY A 200 -18.08 0.37 6.12
C GLY A 200 -17.87 -0.58 4.95
N ALA A 201 -16.78 -1.35 4.96
CA ALA A 201 -16.49 -2.30 3.90
C ALA A 201 -17.56 -3.38 3.79
N ARG A 202 -18.05 -3.89 4.92
CA ARG A 202 -19.11 -4.92 4.94
C ARG A 202 -20.41 -4.36 4.42
N PHE A 203 -20.78 -3.15 4.82
CA PHE A 203 -21.98 -2.48 4.34
C PHE A 203 -21.92 -2.26 2.82
N ILE A 204 -20.85 -1.66 2.32
CA ILE A 204 -20.68 -1.34 0.89
C ILE A 204 -20.63 -2.62 0.04
N SER A 205 -19.90 -3.65 0.46
CA SER A 205 -19.87 -4.96 -0.23
C SER A 205 -21.23 -5.65 -0.26
N LEU A 206 -22.03 -5.53 0.81
CA LEU A 206 -23.40 -6.05 0.84
C LEU A 206 -24.29 -5.37 -0.20
N LEU A 207 -24.13 -4.05 -0.39
CA LEU A 207 -24.82 -3.29 -1.43
C LEU A 207 -24.32 -3.62 -2.85
N GLY A 208 -23.09 -4.12 -2.97
CA GLY A 208 -22.41 -4.28 -4.25
C GLY A 208 -21.63 -3.05 -4.68
N GLY A 209 -21.34 -2.13 -3.77
CA GLY A 209 -20.42 -1.04 -4.02
C GLY A 209 -18.97 -1.50 -4.06
N GLU A 210 -18.09 -0.59 -4.45
CA GLU A 210 -16.66 -0.79 -4.62
C GLU A 210 -15.87 -0.36 -3.38
N MET A 211 -14.92 -1.19 -2.96
CA MET A 211 -13.92 -0.83 -1.95
C MET A 211 -12.62 -0.45 -2.64
N LEU A 212 -12.14 0.76 -2.35
CA LEU A 212 -10.90 1.30 -2.93
C LEU A 212 -9.69 0.85 -2.12
N SER A 213 -8.63 0.41 -2.79
CA SER A 213 -7.36 0.05 -2.17
C SER A 213 -6.62 1.28 -1.64
N PHE A 214 -5.60 1.04 -0.83
CA PHE A 214 -4.84 2.10 -0.17
C PHE A 214 -3.33 1.91 -0.29
N TYR A 215 -2.82 0.68 -0.38
CA TYR A 215 -1.39 0.43 -0.27
C TYR A 215 -0.63 0.91 -1.51
N ASP A 216 -1.15 0.56 -2.69
CA ASP A 216 -0.76 1.10 -3.99
C ASP A 216 -1.00 2.62 -4.05
N TRP A 217 -2.19 3.08 -3.68
CA TRP A 217 -2.56 4.49 -3.71
C TRP A 217 -1.65 5.37 -2.85
N TYR A 218 -1.19 4.88 -1.71
CA TYR A 218 -0.29 5.62 -0.84
C TYR A 218 1.15 5.64 -1.32
N ALA A 219 1.48 4.82 -2.34
CA ALA A 219 2.84 4.45 -2.72
C ALA A 219 3.60 3.76 -1.57
N ASP A 220 2.84 3.10 -0.70
CA ASP A 220 3.39 2.25 0.35
C ASP A 220 3.72 0.87 -0.23
N LEU A 221 2.90 0.34 -1.17
CA LEU A 221 3.23 -0.84 -1.95
C LEU A 221 4.58 -0.64 -2.66
N PRO A 222 5.57 -1.52 -2.45
CA PRO A 222 6.74 -1.60 -3.32
C PRO A 222 6.46 -2.60 -4.45
N PRO A 223 6.18 -2.18 -5.71
CA PRO A 223 5.86 -3.13 -6.79
C PRO A 223 6.98 -4.15 -7.05
N ALA A 224 8.21 -3.81 -6.65
CA ALA A 224 9.36 -4.72 -6.62
C ALA A 224 9.13 -6.00 -5.79
N SER A 225 8.34 -5.96 -4.70
CA SER A 225 8.09 -7.14 -3.87
C SER A 225 7.28 -8.20 -4.61
N PRO A 226 6.11 -7.87 -5.20
CA PRO A 226 5.41 -8.76 -6.12
C PRO A 226 6.31 -9.25 -7.26
N GLN A 227 7.05 -8.33 -7.89
CA GLN A 227 7.93 -8.63 -9.02
C GLN A 227 9.02 -9.67 -8.70
N ILE A 228 9.65 -9.59 -7.52
CA ILE A 228 10.75 -10.48 -7.10
C ILE A 228 10.24 -11.76 -6.44
N TRP A 229 9.23 -11.68 -5.58
CA TRP A 229 8.86 -12.78 -4.67
C TRP A 229 7.44 -13.33 -4.87
N GLY A 230 6.60 -12.65 -5.64
CA GLY A 230 5.17 -12.95 -5.66
C GLY A 230 4.54 -12.74 -4.28
N GLU A 231 4.88 -11.64 -3.61
CA GLU A 231 4.36 -11.28 -2.28
C GLU A 231 4.04 -9.78 -2.24
N GLN A 232 2.90 -9.39 -1.68
CA GLN A 232 2.53 -7.98 -1.53
C GLN A 232 3.60 -7.24 -0.75
N THR A 233 3.82 -7.67 0.49
CA THR A 233 4.87 -7.24 1.41
C THR A 233 4.94 -8.24 2.56
N ASP A 234 6.13 -8.71 2.89
CA ASP A 234 6.37 -9.41 4.14
C ASP A 234 7.79 -9.12 4.62
N VAL A 235 7.91 -8.64 5.86
CA VAL A 235 9.14 -8.04 6.40
C VAL A 235 9.45 -8.56 7.80
N PRO A 236 10.72 -8.54 8.22
CA PRO A 236 11.09 -8.94 9.57
C PRO A 236 10.45 -8.00 10.60
N GLU A 237 10.23 -8.50 11.81
CA GLU A 237 9.85 -7.63 12.93
C GLU A 237 11.05 -6.82 13.43
N SER A 238 10.81 -5.73 14.17
CA SER A 238 11.89 -4.84 14.61
C SER A 238 12.87 -5.49 15.58
N SER A 239 12.41 -6.44 16.39
CA SER A 239 13.30 -7.19 17.28
C SER A 239 14.29 -8.06 16.50
N ASP A 240 13.99 -8.45 15.26
CA ASP A 240 14.94 -9.17 14.42
C ASP A 240 16.09 -8.27 13.91
N TRP A 241 15.94 -6.95 13.95
CA TRP A 241 17.07 -6.03 13.68
C TRP A 241 18.22 -6.28 14.66
N TYR A 242 17.91 -6.69 15.89
CA TYR A 242 18.91 -6.99 16.92
C TYR A 242 19.69 -8.31 16.68
N ASN A 243 19.22 -9.13 15.73
CA ASN A 243 19.95 -10.30 15.24
C ASN A 243 20.93 -9.97 14.11
N SER A 244 20.79 -8.79 13.48
CA SER A 244 21.68 -8.32 12.43
C SER A 244 23.05 -7.90 12.97
N SER A 245 24.10 -8.01 12.15
CA SER A 245 25.43 -7.47 12.42
C SER A 245 25.84 -6.36 11.46
N TYR A 246 25.05 -6.11 10.41
CA TYR A 246 25.26 -5.00 9.49
C TYR A 246 23.91 -4.48 8.95
N ILE A 247 23.58 -3.23 9.25
CA ILE A 247 22.30 -2.62 8.86
C ILE A 247 22.55 -1.41 7.97
N MET A 248 21.89 -1.36 6.81
CA MET A 248 21.78 -0.14 6.00
C MET A 248 20.38 0.47 6.13
N MET A 249 20.27 1.67 6.68
CA MET A 249 19.04 2.47 6.68
C MET A 249 18.96 3.30 5.41
N TRP A 250 18.24 2.82 4.40
CA TRP A 250 18.21 3.40 3.07
C TRP A 250 16.84 4.04 2.78
N GLY A 251 16.77 5.37 2.72
CA GLY A 251 15.50 6.08 2.53
C GLY A 251 14.47 5.85 3.64
N SER A 252 14.92 5.44 4.84
CA SER A 252 14.09 5.15 6.00
C SER A 252 14.60 5.93 7.23
N ASN A 253 13.81 6.89 7.69
CA ASN A 253 14.17 7.74 8.83
C ASN A 253 13.70 7.12 10.16
N VAL A 254 14.33 6.01 10.55
CA VAL A 254 13.91 5.12 11.65
C VAL A 254 13.54 5.87 12.95
N PRO A 255 14.36 6.79 13.50
CA PRO A 255 14.02 7.47 14.76
C PRO A 255 12.74 8.32 14.69
N LEU A 256 12.45 8.88 13.51
CA LEU A 256 11.30 9.75 13.28
C LEU A 256 10.05 8.96 12.92
N THR A 257 10.14 8.07 11.93
CA THR A 257 8.97 7.37 11.36
C THR A 257 8.68 6.04 12.03
N ARG A 258 9.67 5.42 12.68
CA ARG A 258 9.60 4.14 13.42
C ARG A 258 10.01 4.34 14.89
N THR A 259 9.63 5.49 15.46
CA THR A 259 9.98 5.91 16.84
C THR A 259 9.90 4.79 17.90
N PRO A 260 8.80 4.02 18.02
CA PRO A 260 8.69 3.01 19.08
C PRO A 260 9.63 1.81 18.91
N ASP A 261 10.21 1.62 17.72
CA ASP A 261 11.06 0.48 17.37
C ASP A 261 12.53 0.89 17.20
N ALA A 262 12.82 2.19 17.20
CA ALA A 262 14.17 2.72 16.96
C ALA A 262 15.21 2.22 17.97
N HIS A 263 14.79 1.83 19.18
CA HIS A 263 15.69 1.34 20.21
C HIS A 263 16.43 0.07 19.76
N PHE A 264 15.78 -0.88 19.07
CA PHE A 264 16.43 -2.09 18.55
C PHE A 264 17.61 -1.76 17.63
N MET A 265 17.44 -0.78 16.74
CA MET A 265 18.51 -0.29 15.87
C MET A 265 19.62 0.39 16.67
N THR A 266 19.30 1.18 17.69
CA THR A 266 20.33 1.84 18.49
C THR A 266 21.08 0.90 19.42
N GLU A 267 20.41 -0.13 19.94
CA GLU A 267 20.94 -1.07 20.93
C GLU A 267 21.77 -2.16 20.27
N VAL A 268 21.41 -2.62 19.06
CA VAL A 268 22.21 -3.62 18.33
C VAL A 268 23.62 -3.11 18.00
N ARG A 269 23.80 -1.79 17.92
CA ARG A 269 25.13 -1.16 17.79
C ARG A 269 26.03 -1.49 18.97
N TYR A 270 25.49 -1.62 20.19
CA TYR A 270 26.27 -2.05 21.36
C TYR A 270 26.64 -3.53 21.32
N LYS A 271 25.90 -4.34 20.54
CA LYS A 271 26.25 -5.73 20.20
C LYS A 271 27.30 -5.81 19.07
N GLY A 272 27.74 -4.68 18.54
CA GLY A 272 28.79 -4.58 17.52
C GLY A 272 28.28 -4.47 16.09
N ALA A 273 26.97 -4.35 15.86
CA ALA A 273 26.45 -4.17 14.51
C ALA A 273 26.82 -2.79 13.95
N LYS A 274 27.33 -2.77 12.72
CA LYS A 274 27.59 -1.52 11.99
C LYS A 274 26.31 -1.02 11.34
N VAL A 275 26.08 0.30 11.40
CA VAL A 275 24.91 0.95 10.82
C VAL A 275 25.34 2.00 9.78
N VAL A 276 24.84 1.90 8.57
CA VAL A 276 25.06 2.88 7.48
C VAL A 276 23.74 3.58 7.17
N SER A 277 23.77 4.89 6.97
CA SER A 277 22.59 5.66 6.52
C SER A 277 22.78 6.13 5.08
N VAL A 278 21.75 5.94 4.26
CA VAL A 278 21.68 6.48 2.89
C VAL A 278 20.48 7.43 2.81
N ALA A 279 20.77 8.72 2.80
CA ALA A 279 19.78 9.81 2.82
C ALA A 279 20.39 11.08 2.21
N PRO A 280 19.65 11.83 1.37
CA PRO A 280 20.15 13.04 0.72
C PRO A 280 20.40 14.20 1.70
N ASP A 281 19.63 14.27 2.78
CA ASP A 281 19.77 15.27 3.84
C ASP A 281 20.43 14.67 5.10
N TYR A 282 20.89 15.54 6.02
CA TYR A 282 21.31 15.10 7.35
C TYR A 282 20.08 14.78 8.22
N ALA A 283 19.40 13.69 7.89
CA ALA A 283 18.18 13.22 8.55
C ALA A 283 18.45 12.65 9.96
N GLU A 284 17.39 12.43 10.76
CA GLU A 284 17.56 11.98 12.16
C GLU A 284 18.22 10.60 12.27
N ASN A 285 18.04 9.72 11.30
CA ASN A 285 18.71 8.42 11.23
C ASN A 285 20.23 8.54 11.03
N VAL A 286 20.72 9.58 10.35
CA VAL A 286 22.15 9.84 10.12
C VAL A 286 22.90 10.01 11.44
N LYS A 287 22.26 10.63 12.44
CA LYS A 287 22.83 10.84 13.78
C LYS A 287 23.19 9.53 14.50
N PHE A 288 22.62 8.40 14.09
CA PHE A 288 22.88 7.08 14.68
C PHE A 288 23.73 6.16 13.80
N ALA A 289 24.08 6.60 12.60
CA ALA A 289 24.88 5.83 11.66
C ALA A 289 26.38 6.00 11.91
N ASP A 290 27.14 4.94 11.64
CA ASP A 290 28.60 4.93 11.65
C ASP A 290 29.17 5.44 10.31
N ASN A 291 28.34 5.49 9.27
CA ASN A 291 28.67 6.10 7.98
C ASN A 291 27.44 6.70 7.27
N TRP A 292 27.63 7.76 6.48
CA TRP A 292 26.56 8.46 5.77
C TRP A 292 26.87 8.59 4.27
N LEU A 293 25.98 8.08 3.43
CA LEU A 293 26.00 8.26 1.99
C LEU A 293 24.87 9.24 1.62
N ALA A 294 25.23 10.36 0.99
CA ALA A 294 24.33 11.45 0.65
C ALA A 294 24.12 11.56 -0.87
N PRO A 295 23.30 10.68 -1.49
CA PRO A 295 23.04 10.77 -2.92
C PRO A 295 22.25 12.02 -3.28
N ASN A 296 22.41 12.48 -4.51
CA ASN A 296 21.40 13.32 -5.17
C ASN A 296 20.02 12.64 -5.08
N PRO A 297 18.94 13.34 -4.68
CA PRO A 297 17.63 12.72 -4.49
C PRO A 297 17.12 11.97 -5.74
N GLY A 298 16.73 10.71 -5.56
CA GLY A 298 16.18 9.86 -6.63
C GLY A 298 17.23 9.11 -7.45
N THR A 299 18.51 9.20 -7.07
CA THR A 299 19.62 8.52 -7.77
C THR A 299 20.08 7.21 -7.08
N ASP A 300 19.34 6.75 -6.07
CA ASP A 300 19.69 5.61 -5.22
C ASP A 300 19.98 4.31 -5.98
N ALA A 301 19.26 4.06 -7.09
CA ALA A 301 19.49 2.91 -7.95
C ALA A 301 20.92 2.88 -8.50
N ALA A 302 21.54 4.02 -8.82
CA ALA A 302 22.90 4.06 -9.35
C ALA A 302 23.95 3.60 -8.30
N ILE A 303 23.76 3.96 -7.03
CA ILE A 303 24.60 3.45 -5.92
C ILE A 303 24.43 1.93 -5.83
N ALA A 304 23.19 1.45 -5.77
CA ALA A 304 22.91 0.03 -5.62
C ALA A 304 23.47 -0.79 -6.79
N GLN A 305 23.36 -0.28 -8.01
CA GLN A 305 23.92 -0.90 -9.20
C GLN A 305 25.46 -1.04 -9.11
N ALA A 306 26.14 0.00 -8.63
CA ALA A 306 27.58 -0.05 -8.39
C ALA A 306 27.98 -1.01 -7.27
N MET A 307 27.18 -1.11 -6.21
CA MET A 307 27.40 -2.11 -5.16
C MET A 307 27.22 -3.53 -5.71
N THR A 308 26.21 -3.76 -6.56
CA THR A 308 26.01 -5.05 -7.25
C THR A 308 27.19 -5.38 -8.16
N HIS A 309 27.73 -4.43 -8.93
CA HIS A 309 28.94 -4.65 -9.73
C HIS A 309 30.11 -5.15 -8.86
N VAL A 310 30.37 -4.49 -7.72
CA VAL A 310 31.43 -4.91 -6.78
C VAL A 310 31.17 -6.31 -6.23
N ILE A 311 29.91 -6.62 -5.88
CA ILE A 311 29.54 -7.93 -5.34
C ILE A 311 29.74 -9.04 -6.37
N LEU A 312 29.27 -8.85 -7.61
CA LEU A 312 29.42 -9.83 -8.69
C LEU A 312 30.89 -10.02 -9.05
N GLN A 313 31.63 -8.92 -9.27
CA GLN A 313 33.06 -9.01 -9.61
C GLN A 313 33.84 -9.76 -8.54
N LYS A 314 33.69 -9.37 -7.27
CA LYS A 314 34.54 -9.92 -6.22
C LYS A 314 34.08 -11.28 -5.70
N PHE A 315 32.79 -11.45 -5.41
CA PHE A 315 32.30 -12.61 -4.66
C PHE A 315 31.63 -13.69 -5.52
N TYR A 316 31.51 -13.46 -6.83
CA TYR A 316 31.04 -14.46 -7.80
C TYR A 316 32.09 -14.83 -8.85
N GLU A 317 32.99 -13.91 -9.22
CA GLU A 317 34.04 -14.16 -10.22
C GLU A 317 35.46 -14.25 -9.60
N ASP A 318 35.97 -13.19 -8.97
CA ASP A 318 37.37 -13.14 -8.49
C ASP A 318 37.62 -14.11 -7.32
N GLU A 319 36.74 -14.09 -6.33
CA GLU A 319 36.77 -14.90 -5.10
C GLU A 319 35.38 -15.51 -4.83
N PRO A 320 34.96 -16.53 -5.62
CA PRO A 320 33.60 -17.04 -5.58
C PRO A 320 33.21 -17.61 -4.20
N SER A 321 32.15 -17.07 -3.60
CA SER A 321 31.62 -17.53 -2.30
C SER A 321 30.70 -18.74 -2.51
N GLU A 322 31.08 -19.88 -1.93
CA GLU A 322 30.29 -21.11 -2.00
C GLU A 322 28.88 -20.92 -1.40
N MET A 323 28.77 -20.10 -0.34
CA MET A 323 27.48 -19.75 0.28
C MET A 323 26.58 -19.00 -0.69
N PHE A 324 27.11 -17.98 -1.37
CA PHE A 324 26.34 -17.15 -2.30
C PHE A 324 25.92 -17.93 -3.55
N ILE A 325 26.83 -18.73 -4.11
CA ILE A 325 26.55 -19.56 -5.30
C ILE A 325 25.47 -20.60 -4.99
N ASN A 326 25.59 -21.32 -3.88
CA ASN A 326 24.59 -22.33 -3.51
C ASN A 326 23.23 -21.71 -3.23
N TYR A 327 23.20 -20.55 -2.57
CA TYR A 327 21.97 -19.79 -2.36
C TYR A 327 21.34 -19.38 -3.70
N ALA A 328 22.13 -18.80 -4.61
CA ALA A 328 21.66 -18.36 -5.92
C ALA A 328 21.12 -19.52 -6.77
N LYS A 329 21.82 -20.65 -6.82
CA LYS A 329 21.38 -21.86 -7.54
C LYS A 329 20.02 -22.38 -7.08
N GLN A 330 19.79 -22.34 -5.77
CA GLN A 330 18.60 -22.91 -5.15
C GLN A 330 17.40 -21.96 -5.20
N TYR A 331 17.61 -20.67 -4.89
CA TYR A 331 16.55 -19.75 -4.48
C TYR A 331 16.38 -18.54 -5.40
N SER A 332 17.16 -18.41 -6.47
CA SER A 332 17.01 -17.33 -7.46
C SER A 332 16.77 -17.85 -8.87
N ASP A 333 16.36 -16.96 -9.77
CA ASP A 333 16.24 -17.26 -11.20
C ASP A 333 17.57 -17.18 -11.96
N MET A 334 18.71 -16.91 -11.30
CA MET A 334 20.03 -16.80 -11.93
C MET A 334 20.42 -17.99 -12.84
N PRO A 335 20.11 -19.27 -12.51
CA PRO A 335 20.42 -20.41 -13.38
C PRO A 335 19.46 -20.61 -14.57
N PHE A 336 18.33 -19.88 -14.60
CA PHE A 336 17.30 -20.10 -15.61
C PHE A 336 17.73 -19.54 -16.97
N ILE A 337 17.26 -20.20 -18.02
CA ILE A 337 17.68 -19.96 -19.39
C ILE A 337 16.76 -18.97 -20.09
N LEU A 338 17.37 -17.97 -20.73
CA LEU A 338 16.74 -16.97 -21.57
C LEU A 338 17.06 -17.24 -23.03
N CYS A 339 16.07 -17.06 -23.90
CA CYS A 339 16.29 -16.91 -25.33
C CYS A 339 16.89 -15.52 -25.61
N LEU A 340 17.74 -15.42 -26.62
CA LEU A 340 18.26 -14.15 -27.12
C LEU A 340 17.58 -13.81 -28.45
N ASP A 341 16.91 -12.67 -28.49
CA ASP A 341 16.25 -12.16 -29.70
C ASP A 341 17.27 -11.39 -30.53
N GLN A 342 17.20 -11.54 -31.85
CA GLN A 342 18.09 -10.86 -32.79
C GLN A 342 17.34 -9.76 -33.53
N ASP A 343 17.89 -8.55 -33.55
CA ASP A 343 17.47 -7.45 -34.41
C ASP A 343 18.60 -7.02 -35.36
N ASP A 344 18.36 -6.00 -36.19
CA ASP A 344 19.34 -5.49 -37.17
C ASP A 344 20.64 -4.96 -36.53
N ASN A 345 20.65 -4.67 -35.23
CA ASN A 345 21.74 -4.02 -34.50
C ASN A 345 22.50 -4.95 -33.53
N GLY A 346 22.00 -6.17 -33.30
CA GLY A 346 22.62 -7.19 -32.45
C GLY A 346 21.61 -8.11 -31.75
N PHE A 347 22.06 -8.75 -30.68
CA PHE A 347 21.21 -9.56 -29.81
C PHE A 347 20.71 -8.74 -28.62
N LYS A 348 19.51 -9.05 -28.14
CA LYS A 348 18.93 -8.54 -26.89
C LYS A 348 18.33 -9.68 -26.08
N ALA A 349 18.12 -9.44 -24.79
CA ALA A 349 17.49 -10.43 -23.92
C ALA A 349 16.02 -10.62 -24.32
N GLY A 350 15.64 -11.86 -24.63
CA GLY A 350 14.27 -12.27 -24.91
C GLY A 350 13.60 -12.87 -23.69
N ARG A 351 12.64 -13.78 -23.91
CA ARG A 351 11.89 -14.44 -22.83
C ARG A 351 12.60 -15.66 -22.24
N PHE A 352 12.13 -16.15 -21.10
CA PHE A 352 12.58 -17.45 -20.59
C PHE A 352 12.29 -18.55 -21.63
N LEU A 353 13.26 -19.44 -21.83
CA LEU A 353 13.06 -20.67 -22.57
C LEU A 353 12.09 -21.56 -21.78
N ARG A 354 10.98 -21.93 -22.41
CA ARG A 354 9.93 -22.78 -21.83
C ARG A 354 10.07 -24.19 -22.33
N SER A 355 9.63 -25.16 -21.55
CA SER A 355 9.66 -26.55 -22.01
C SER A 355 8.81 -26.79 -23.27
N SER A 356 7.74 -26.01 -23.46
CA SER A 356 6.94 -26.04 -24.69
C SER A 356 7.73 -25.63 -25.94
N ASP A 357 8.77 -24.79 -25.82
CA ASP A 357 9.62 -24.40 -26.96
C ASP A 357 10.42 -25.56 -27.51
N LEU A 358 10.71 -26.56 -26.67
CA LEU A 358 11.38 -27.81 -27.06
C LEU A 358 10.38 -28.92 -27.44
N GLY A 359 9.10 -28.57 -27.64
CA GLY A 359 8.06 -29.50 -28.06
C GLY A 359 7.54 -30.40 -26.94
N GLN A 360 7.84 -30.10 -25.66
CA GLN A 360 7.30 -30.86 -24.54
C GLN A 360 5.81 -30.53 -24.33
N THR A 361 5.00 -31.58 -24.16
CA THR A 361 3.54 -31.49 -24.06
C THR A 361 3.01 -31.79 -22.65
N SER A 362 3.83 -31.59 -21.61
CA SER A 362 3.34 -31.70 -20.22
C SER A 362 2.32 -30.59 -19.94
N GLU A 363 1.45 -30.79 -18.95
CA GLU A 363 0.46 -29.78 -18.58
C GLU A 363 1.15 -28.45 -18.24
N ASN A 364 0.61 -27.34 -18.74
CA ASN A 364 1.15 -25.98 -18.56
C ASN A 364 2.63 -25.83 -18.98
N SER A 365 3.11 -26.53 -20.01
CA SER A 365 4.52 -26.52 -20.44
C SER A 365 5.04 -25.12 -20.86
N GLU A 366 4.15 -24.21 -21.25
CA GLU A 366 4.44 -22.79 -21.50
C GLU A 366 4.75 -21.98 -20.22
N TRP A 367 4.41 -22.51 -19.04
CA TRP A 367 4.66 -21.91 -17.73
C TRP A 367 5.83 -22.57 -16.98
N LYS A 368 6.65 -23.36 -17.68
CA LYS A 368 7.77 -24.12 -17.11
C LYS A 368 9.12 -23.65 -17.69
N PRO A 369 9.72 -22.57 -17.13
CA PRO A 369 11.08 -22.15 -17.46
C PRO A 369 12.11 -23.25 -17.19
N MET A 370 13.18 -23.28 -18.00
CA MET A 370 14.20 -24.33 -17.96
C MET A 370 15.55 -23.85 -17.40
N ILE A 371 16.36 -24.80 -16.94
CA ILE A 371 17.77 -24.64 -16.54
C ILE A 371 18.67 -25.60 -17.35
N ILE A 372 19.99 -25.39 -17.31
CA ILE A 372 20.97 -26.42 -17.71
C ILE A 372 21.35 -27.21 -16.46
N ASP A 373 21.20 -28.53 -16.49
CA ASP A 373 21.67 -29.42 -15.44
C ASP A 373 23.11 -29.89 -15.71
N ARG A 374 24.03 -29.59 -14.78
CA ARG A 374 25.46 -29.96 -14.89
C ARG A 374 25.69 -31.46 -14.78
N LEU A 375 24.77 -32.22 -14.18
CA LEU A 375 24.93 -33.66 -14.03
C LEU A 375 24.72 -34.41 -15.36
N THR A 376 23.87 -33.88 -16.22
CA THR A 376 23.49 -34.50 -17.50
C THR A 376 23.91 -33.69 -18.73
N ASP A 377 24.37 -32.44 -18.56
CA ASP A 377 24.58 -31.44 -19.62
C ASP A 377 23.34 -31.29 -20.53
N SER A 378 22.15 -31.27 -19.92
CA SER A 378 20.88 -31.18 -20.65
C SER A 378 19.96 -30.10 -20.08
N LEU A 379 19.05 -29.61 -20.91
CA LEU A 379 18.01 -28.67 -20.48
C LEU A 379 16.92 -29.41 -19.71
N GLN A 380 16.61 -28.94 -18.51
CA GLN A 380 15.66 -29.58 -17.59
C GLN A 380 14.70 -28.55 -16.99
N VAL A 381 13.47 -28.99 -16.68
CA VAL A 381 12.54 -28.22 -15.85
C VAL A 381 12.81 -28.56 -14.39
N PRO A 382 13.25 -27.61 -13.55
CA PRO A 382 13.39 -27.85 -12.12
C PRO A 382 12.01 -27.84 -11.44
N ASN A 383 11.85 -28.57 -10.33
CA ASN A 383 10.65 -28.45 -9.49
C ASN A 383 10.44 -26.99 -9.03
N GLY A 384 9.20 -26.56 -8.81
CA GLY A 384 8.83 -25.27 -8.24
C GLY A 384 8.38 -24.22 -9.27
N THR A 385 8.38 -24.50 -10.57
CA THR A 385 7.90 -23.53 -11.57
C THR A 385 6.40 -23.27 -11.47
N MET A 386 5.93 -22.12 -11.95
CA MET A 386 4.52 -21.73 -11.86
C MET A 386 3.58 -22.72 -12.58
N GLY A 387 4.03 -23.32 -13.69
CA GLY A 387 3.26 -24.36 -14.37
C GLY A 387 2.97 -25.59 -13.50
N GLN A 388 3.92 -25.97 -12.63
CA GLN A 388 3.77 -27.11 -11.70
C GLN A 388 2.78 -26.80 -10.57
N ARG A 389 2.66 -25.54 -10.13
CA ARG A 389 1.75 -25.13 -9.04
C ARG A 389 0.30 -25.52 -9.31
N TRP A 390 -0.12 -25.44 -10.57
CA TRP A 390 -1.50 -25.64 -10.99
C TRP A 390 -1.73 -26.93 -11.79
N GLU A 391 -0.72 -27.82 -11.84
CA GLU A 391 -0.81 -29.14 -12.46
C GLU A 391 -1.37 -30.17 -11.46
N GLU A 392 -2.31 -30.99 -11.92
CA GLU A 392 -2.97 -31.96 -11.05
C GLU A 392 -2.02 -33.09 -10.61
N GLY A 393 -1.95 -33.36 -9.31
CA GLY A 393 -1.15 -34.47 -8.75
C GLY A 393 0.36 -34.20 -8.64
N LYS A 394 0.84 -32.99 -8.97
CA LYS A 394 2.23 -32.57 -8.74
C LYS A 394 2.38 -31.85 -7.40
N GLN A 395 3.58 -31.93 -6.83
CA GLN A 395 3.95 -31.21 -5.60
C GLN A 395 4.89 -30.05 -5.94
N TRP A 396 4.51 -28.84 -5.54
CA TRP A 396 5.20 -27.61 -5.88
C TRP A 396 6.26 -27.24 -4.82
N ASN A 397 7.53 -27.58 -5.05
CA ASN A 397 8.62 -27.36 -4.08
C ASN A 397 9.94 -26.95 -4.73
N LEU A 398 10.87 -26.46 -3.91
CA LEU A 398 12.19 -26.02 -4.33
C LEU A 398 13.26 -27.10 -4.22
N LYS A 399 12.94 -28.40 -4.14
CA LYS A 399 14.00 -29.42 -4.19
C LYS A 399 14.78 -29.29 -5.50
N LEU A 400 16.09 -29.48 -5.46
CA LEU A 400 16.93 -29.59 -6.67
C LEU A 400 16.74 -30.97 -7.30
N GLU A 401 15.52 -31.17 -7.78
CA GLU A 401 15.05 -32.34 -8.51
C GLU A 401 14.30 -31.86 -9.75
N ASN A 402 14.30 -32.66 -10.81
CA ASN A 402 13.37 -32.49 -11.93
C ASN A 402 11.99 -33.09 -11.60
N GLU A 403 11.04 -32.99 -12.53
CA GLU A 403 9.69 -33.54 -12.34
C GLU A 403 9.64 -35.08 -12.21
N ALA A 404 10.71 -35.79 -12.61
CA ALA A 404 10.84 -37.23 -12.43
C ALA A 404 11.42 -37.61 -11.05
N GLY A 405 11.79 -36.62 -10.22
CA GLY A 405 12.42 -36.83 -8.92
C GLY A 405 13.92 -37.13 -9.01
N GLU A 406 14.53 -36.91 -10.17
CA GLU A 406 15.97 -37.07 -10.37
C GLU A 406 16.68 -35.81 -9.91
N LYS A 407 17.78 -35.98 -9.17
CA LYS A 407 18.59 -34.86 -8.67
C LYS A 407 19.17 -34.05 -9.83
N ILE A 408 19.17 -32.72 -9.70
CA ILE A 408 19.79 -31.78 -10.63
C ILE A 408 20.87 -30.93 -9.92
N ASP A 409 21.87 -30.46 -10.67
CA ASP A 409 22.79 -29.39 -10.26
C ASP A 409 22.69 -28.24 -11.28
N PRO A 410 21.93 -27.17 -10.99
CA PRO A 410 21.78 -26.05 -11.91
C PRO A 410 23.12 -25.40 -12.28
N ALA A 411 23.38 -25.24 -13.57
CA ALA A 411 24.49 -24.43 -14.06
C ALA A 411 24.20 -22.94 -13.86
N MET A 412 25.10 -22.22 -13.20
CA MET A 412 24.97 -20.76 -13.09
C MET A 412 25.23 -20.06 -14.42
N THR A 413 26.04 -20.65 -15.28
CA THR A 413 26.55 -20.03 -16.50
C THR A 413 26.64 -21.06 -17.62
N VAL A 414 26.50 -20.61 -18.86
CA VAL A 414 26.65 -21.47 -20.04
C VAL A 414 28.10 -21.79 -20.38
N ILE A 415 29.08 -21.11 -19.75
CA ILE A 415 30.52 -21.31 -20.05
C ILE A 415 31.05 -22.70 -19.65
N ASP A 416 30.31 -23.42 -18.80
CA ASP A 416 30.65 -24.78 -18.37
C ASP A 416 30.55 -25.80 -19.54
N GLY A 417 29.85 -25.44 -20.63
CA GLY A 417 29.65 -26.28 -21.82
C GLY A 417 30.23 -25.68 -23.10
N ASP A 418 29.66 -26.06 -24.25
CA ASP A 418 30.00 -25.46 -25.55
C ASP A 418 29.26 -24.11 -25.70
N TYR A 419 30.02 -23.02 -25.77
CA TYR A 419 29.51 -21.65 -25.81
C TYR A 419 30.24 -20.80 -26.84
N GLU A 420 29.55 -19.78 -27.32
CA GLU A 420 30.09 -18.72 -28.17
C GLU A 420 30.04 -17.39 -27.40
N LEU A 421 31.07 -16.56 -27.55
CA LEU A 421 31.01 -15.18 -27.10
C LEU A 421 30.38 -14.32 -28.20
N ILE A 422 29.23 -13.73 -27.90
CA ILE A 422 28.52 -12.85 -28.82
C ILE A 422 28.36 -11.45 -28.20
N THR A 423 27.97 -10.48 -29.03
CA THR A 423 27.68 -9.12 -28.57
C THR A 423 26.19 -8.96 -28.30
N ILE A 424 25.85 -8.49 -27.10
CA ILE A 424 24.48 -8.20 -26.66
C ILE A 424 24.28 -6.72 -26.37
N GLN A 425 23.06 -6.23 -26.57
CA GLN A 425 22.62 -4.87 -26.34
C GLN A 425 21.86 -4.74 -25.02
N PHE A 426 22.10 -3.65 -24.32
CA PHE A 426 21.37 -3.26 -23.11
C PHE A 426 20.89 -1.81 -23.22
N PRO A 427 19.70 -1.47 -22.68
CA PRO A 427 19.27 -0.09 -22.58
C PRO A 427 19.98 0.61 -21.42
N TYR A 428 20.29 1.89 -21.60
CA TYR A 428 20.61 2.82 -20.51
C TYR A 428 19.68 4.03 -20.57
N PHE A 429 19.50 4.67 -19.42
CA PHE A 429 18.62 5.81 -19.24
C PHE A 429 19.34 6.87 -18.42
N ASP A 430 19.49 8.06 -18.98
CA ASP A 430 20.11 9.21 -18.33
C ASP A 430 19.23 10.46 -18.50
N ASN A 431 19.53 11.54 -17.76
CA ASN A 431 18.77 12.80 -17.87
C ASN A 431 18.85 13.44 -19.27
N ASP A 432 19.91 13.13 -20.04
CA ASP A 432 20.14 13.66 -21.39
C ASP A 432 19.45 12.82 -22.48
N GLY A 433 18.94 11.63 -22.14
CA GLY A 433 18.22 10.75 -23.06
C GLY A 433 18.41 9.25 -22.79
N ASN A 434 17.70 8.45 -23.58
CA ASN A 434 17.78 6.99 -23.53
C ASN A 434 18.67 6.48 -24.66
N GLY A 435 19.47 5.44 -24.42
CA GLY A 435 20.33 4.86 -25.45
C GLY A 435 20.68 3.40 -25.22
N VAL A 436 21.52 2.86 -26.10
CA VAL A 436 21.94 1.45 -26.07
C VAL A 436 23.45 1.37 -25.83
N PHE A 437 23.87 0.45 -24.97
CA PHE A 437 25.27 0.05 -24.84
C PHE A 437 25.45 -1.44 -25.14
N LYS A 438 26.66 -1.83 -25.53
CA LYS A 438 26.99 -3.19 -25.95
C LYS A 438 27.90 -3.88 -24.93
N ARG A 439 27.70 -5.18 -24.75
CA ARG A 439 28.51 -6.05 -23.88
C ARG A 439 28.80 -7.36 -24.60
N VAL A 440 29.83 -8.07 -24.16
CA VAL A 440 30.02 -9.47 -24.53
C VAL A 440 29.19 -10.35 -23.60
N ILE A 441 28.62 -11.43 -24.11
CA ILE A 441 27.88 -12.43 -23.33
C ILE A 441 28.21 -13.84 -23.84
N PRO A 442 28.38 -14.84 -22.97
CA PRO A 442 28.43 -16.23 -23.39
C PRO A 442 27.03 -16.74 -23.73
N ALA A 443 26.88 -17.40 -24.87
CA ALA A 443 25.63 -17.97 -25.33
C ALA A 443 25.83 -19.37 -25.91
N ARG A 444 24.86 -20.26 -25.70
CA ARG A 444 24.81 -21.61 -26.28
C ARG A 444 23.76 -21.65 -27.38
N ARG A 445 24.04 -22.36 -28.47
CA ARG A 445 23.05 -22.58 -29.54
C ARG A 445 22.14 -23.76 -29.19
N VAL A 446 20.83 -23.57 -29.29
CA VAL A 446 19.80 -24.61 -29.08
C VAL A 446 18.97 -24.74 -30.34
N THR A 447 18.80 -25.98 -30.81
CA THR A 447 17.93 -26.30 -31.95
C THR A 447 16.51 -26.56 -31.45
N LEU A 448 15.55 -25.77 -31.96
CA LEU A 448 14.13 -25.91 -31.69
C LEU A 448 13.52 -27.05 -32.54
N PRO A 449 12.33 -27.58 -32.16
CA PRO A 449 11.68 -28.68 -32.89
C PRO A 449 11.35 -28.37 -34.36
N ASN A 450 11.19 -27.09 -34.71
CA ASN A 450 10.96 -26.64 -36.09
C ASN A 450 12.24 -26.62 -36.95
N GLY A 451 13.40 -26.95 -36.38
CA GLY A 451 14.70 -26.94 -37.05
C GLY A 451 15.43 -25.60 -37.00
N GLU A 452 14.82 -24.55 -36.45
CA GLU A 452 15.46 -23.25 -36.23
C GLU A 452 16.43 -23.34 -35.03
N SER A 453 17.50 -22.55 -35.07
CA SER A 453 18.43 -22.45 -33.94
C SER A 453 18.29 -21.08 -33.26
N THR A 454 18.21 -21.06 -31.94
CA THR A 454 18.25 -19.83 -31.13
C THR A 454 19.46 -19.83 -30.21
N TYR A 455 19.96 -18.65 -29.86
CA TYR A 455 20.96 -18.51 -28.81
C TYR A 455 20.26 -18.42 -27.46
N VAL A 456 20.84 -19.11 -26.48
CA VAL A 456 20.36 -19.07 -25.10
C VAL A 456 21.48 -18.74 -24.13
N THR A 457 21.14 -18.11 -23.01
CA THR A 457 22.07 -17.74 -21.94
C THR A 457 21.38 -17.88 -20.59
N THR A 458 22.12 -17.78 -19.47
CA THR A 458 21.49 -17.76 -18.14
C THR A 458 21.17 -16.32 -17.71
N VAL A 459 20.23 -16.16 -16.77
CA VAL A 459 19.98 -14.85 -16.13
C VAL A 459 21.25 -14.31 -15.46
N TYR A 460 22.08 -15.18 -14.86
CA TYR A 460 23.38 -14.79 -14.31
C TYR A 460 24.32 -14.20 -15.37
N ASP A 461 24.49 -14.87 -16.50
CA ASP A 461 25.36 -14.41 -17.58
C ASP A 461 24.87 -13.06 -18.14
N LEU A 462 23.54 -12.88 -18.24
CA LEU A 462 22.93 -11.61 -18.61
C LEU A 462 23.23 -10.50 -17.60
N MET A 463 23.05 -10.78 -16.30
CA MET A 463 23.38 -9.83 -15.23
C MET A 463 24.87 -9.47 -15.22
N ALA A 464 25.77 -10.46 -15.20
CA ALA A 464 27.22 -10.22 -15.20
C ALA A 464 27.64 -9.33 -16.39
N SER A 465 27.06 -9.59 -17.57
CA SER A 465 27.28 -8.77 -18.77
C SER A 465 26.76 -7.33 -18.60
N GLN A 466 25.51 -7.15 -18.15
CA GLN A 466 24.89 -5.83 -17.94
C GLN A 466 25.75 -4.96 -17.01
N TYR A 467 26.14 -5.55 -15.87
CA TYR A 467 26.94 -4.88 -14.84
C TYR A 467 28.41 -4.69 -15.23
N GLY A 468 28.84 -5.16 -16.41
CA GLY A 468 30.21 -5.00 -16.89
C GLY A 468 31.24 -5.77 -16.07
N VAL A 469 30.85 -6.91 -15.48
CA VAL A 469 31.74 -7.81 -14.76
C VAL A 469 32.79 -8.38 -15.72
N LYS A 470 34.05 -8.38 -15.31
CA LYS A 470 35.18 -8.81 -16.12
C LYS A 470 35.37 -10.34 -16.01
N ARG A 471 35.10 -11.06 -17.11
CA ARG A 471 35.11 -12.53 -17.17
C ARG A 471 35.95 -13.06 -18.34
N PHE A 472 36.02 -12.33 -19.45
CA PHE A 472 36.63 -12.77 -20.70
C PHE A 472 37.83 -11.92 -21.15
N ASN A 473 38.16 -10.87 -20.40
CA ASN A 473 39.16 -9.87 -20.77
C ASN A 473 38.86 -9.22 -22.12
N HIS A 474 37.57 -8.96 -22.37
CA HIS A 474 37.06 -8.34 -23.60
C HIS A 474 36.99 -6.82 -23.45
N GLU A 475 37.17 -6.07 -24.55
CA GLU A 475 37.18 -4.59 -24.52
C GLU A 475 35.84 -3.93 -24.11
N LEU A 476 34.75 -4.71 -24.09
CA LEU A 476 33.40 -4.27 -23.73
C LEU A 476 33.08 -4.48 -22.24
N GLU A 477 33.94 -5.17 -21.50
CA GLU A 477 33.85 -5.33 -20.04
C GLU A 477 34.42 -4.10 -19.32
N ALA A 478 34.08 -3.90 -18.05
CA ALA A 478 34.68 -2.82 -17.27
C ALA A 478 36.17 -3.07 -17.07
N LYS A 479 36.98 -2.00 -17.10
CA LYS A 479 38.42 -2.10 -16.82
C LYS A 479 38.74 -2.28 -15.33
N GLY A 480 37.81 -1.88 -14.46
CA GLY A 480 37.93 -1.90 -13.00
C GLY A 480 36.87 -1.01 -12.35
N PHE A 481 36.91 -0.90 -11.02
CA PHE A 481 35.94 -0.10 -10.25
C PHE A 481 36.04 1.41 -10.51
N ASP A 482 37.20 1.86 -10.97
CA ASP A 482 37.58 3.22 -11.35
C ASP A 482 37.23 3.58 -12.80
N ASP A 483 36.68 2.64 -13.58
CA ASP A 483 36.25 2.87 -14.96
C ASP A 483 34.94 3.65 -15.04
N ALA A 484 35.04 4.98 -15.07
CA ALA A 484 33.89 5.87 -15.15
C ALA A 484 33.18 5.90 -16.54
N THR A 485 33.64 5.09 -17.50
CA THR A 485 33.04 4.96 -18.85
C THR A 485 32.18 3.72 -18.99
N SER A 486 32.38 2.71 -18.13
CA SER A 486 31.52 1.55 -18.06
C SER A 486 30.34 1.82 -17.13
N PHE A 487 29.11 1.60 -17.63
CA PHE A 487 27.90 1.68 -16.81
C PHE A 487 27.99 0.77 -15.58
N TYR A 488 27.39 1.24 -14.48
CA TYR A 488 27.27 0.54 -13.20
C TYR A 488 28.57 0.28 -12.43
N THR A 489 29.70 0.90 -12.80
CA THR A 489 30.89 0.88 -11.94
C THR A 489 30.77 1.89 -10.78
N PRO A 490 31.53 1.73 -9.68
CA PRO A 490 31.65 2.73 -8.63
C PRO A 490 32.01 4.14 -9.13
N ALA A 491 32.90 4.26 -10.13
CA ALA A 491 33.27 5.55 -10.71
C ALA A 491 32.20 6.14 -11.66
N TRP A 492 31.39 5.30 -12.30
CA TRP A 492 30.24 5.77 -13.07
C TRP A 492 29.19 6.41 -12.17
N GLN A 493 28.79 5.74 -11.08
CA GLN A 493 27.71 6.25 -10.22
C GLN A 493 28.09 7.57 -9.52
N GLU A 494 29.37 7.81 -9.24
CA GLU A 494 29.84 9.02 -8.54
C GLU A 494 29.43 10.30 -9.28
N LYS A 495 29.43 10.27 -10.62
CA LYS A 495 29.00 11.41 -11.45
C LYS A 495 27.49 11.68 -11.35
N ILE A 496 26.70 10.65 -11.07
CA ILE A 496 25.23 10.71 -11.02
C ILE A 496 24.77 11.11 -9.61
N THR A 497 25.36 10.48 -8.59
CA THR A 497 24.88 10.52 -7.22
C THR A 497 25.63 11.54 -6.36
N GLY A 498 26.86 11.90 -6.74
CA GLY A 498 27.79 12.67 -5.91
C GLY A 498 28.45 11.87 -4.77
N VAL A 499 28.14 10.58 -4.61
CA VAL A 499 28.74 9.72 -3.57
C VAL A 499 30.05 9.13 -4.09
N LYS A 500 31.13 9.26 -3.31
CA LYS A 500 32.47 8.79 -3.68
C LYS A 500 32.48 7.29 -4.00
N ALA A 501 33.08 6.93 -5.13
CA ALA A 501 33.28 5.55 -5.59
C ALA A 501 33.92 4.68 -4.51
N SER A 502 34.96 5.20 -3.82
CA SER A 502 35.65 4.48 -2.76
C SER A 502 34.73 4.11 -1.59
N MET A 503 33.76 4.97 -1.27
CA MET A 503 32.80 4.74 -0.19
C MET A 503 31.80 3.64 -0.58
N VAL A 504 31.29 3.69 -1.81
CA VAL A 504 30.39 2.67 -2.35
C VAL A 504 31.08 1.31 -2.40
N THR A 505 32.31 1.26 -2.90
CA THR A 505 33.13 0.04 -2.91
C THR A 505 33.36 -0.50 -1.50
N GLN A 506 33.70 0.36 -0.53
CA GLN A 506 33.90 -0.06 0.86
C GLN A 506 32.62 -0.68 1.45
N VAL A 507 31.49 0.03 1.38
CA VAL A 507 30.23 -0.43 1.97
C VAL A 507 29.74 -1.72 1.30
N ALA A 508 29.89 -1.87 -0.02
CA ALA A 508 29.55 -3.11 -0.73
C ALA A 508 30.38 -4.31 -0.25
N ASN A 509 31.70 -4.11 -0.11
CA ASN A 509 32.60 -5.14 0.42
C ASN A 509 32.25 -5.53 1.85
N GLU A 510 32.06 -4.55 2.73
CA GLU A 510 31.73 -4.81 4.13
C GLU A 510 30.38 -5.52 4.29
N PHE A 511 29.36 -5.10 3.52
CA PHE A 511 28.03 -5.70 3.55
C PHE A 511 28.06 -7.18 3.13
N ALA A 512 28.74 -7.48 2.02
CA ALA A 512 28.88 -8.85 1.51
C ALA A 512 29.75 -9.72 2.41
N GLN A 513 30.90 -9.20 2.87
CA GLN A 513 31.78 -9.96 3.77
C GLN A 513 31.08 -10.27 5.10
N ASN A 514 30.35 -9.32 5.70
CA ASN A 514 29.57 -9.58 6.89
C ASN A 514 28.54 -10.70 6.67
N ALA A 515 27.88 -10.72 5.50
CA ALA A 515 26.93 -11.79 5.19
C ALA A 515 27.63 -13.16 5.18
N ILE A 516 28.82 -13.29 4.57
CA ILE A 516 29.62 -14.52 4.59
C ILE A 516 29.98 -14.92 6.03
N ASP A 517 30.54 -13.99 6.80
CA ASP A 517 31.05 -14.23 8.15
C ASP A 517 29.95 -14.65 9.14
N THR A 518 28.69 -14.33 8.82
CA THR A 518 27.55 -14.51 9.73
C THR A 518 26.44 -15.42 9.24
N GLY A 519 26.58 -15.98 8.03
CA GLY A 519 25.56 -16.82 7.41
C GLY A 519 24.33 -16.03 6.93
N GLY A 520 24.51 -14.79 6.45
CA GLY A 520 23.46 -13.97 5.84
C GLY A 520 22.90 -12.85 6.71
N ARG A 521 23.54 -12.48 7.84
CA ARG A 521 23.00 -11.48 8.80
C ARG A 521 23.34 -10.02 8.43
N SER A 522 23.17 -9.67 7.15
CA SER A 522 23.20 -8.30 6.64
C SER A 522 21.79 -7.87 6.22
N MET A 523 21.34 -6.70 6.71
CA MET A 523 19.96 -6.23 6.55
C MET A 523 19.89 -4.83 5.93
N ILE A 524 18.85 -4.56 5.14
CA ILE A 524 18.57 -3.22 4.61
C ILE A 524 17.18 -2.77 5.08
N ILE A 525 17.14 -1.73 5.91
CA ILE A 525 15.91 -1.07 6.35
C ILE A 525 15.52 0.00 5.32
N MET A 526 14.40 -0.21 4.63
CA MET A 526 13.94 0.59 3.50
C MET A 526 12.63 1.33 3.82
N GLY A 527 12.32 2.40 3.07
CA GLY A 527 11.08 3.15 3.30
C GLY A 527 10.71 4.14 2.20
N ALA A 528 9.72 4.99 2.50
CA ALA A 528 9.14 5.95 1.57
C ALA A 528 10.14 6.95 0.94
N GLY A 529 11.36 7.11 1.48
CA GLY A 529 12.40 7.94 0.88
C GLY A 529 12.79 7.48 -0.54
N ILE A 530 12.67 6.18 -0.81
CA ILE A 530 12.96 5.54 -2.10
C ILE A 530 11.72 4.92 -2.76
N ASN A 531 10.63 4.67 -2.02
CA ASN A 531 9.43 4.02 -2.59
C ASN A 531 8.46 4.96 -3.31
N HIS A 532 8.50 6.26 -3.00
CA HIS A 532 7.51 7.22 -3.52
C HIS A 532 7.95 7.93 -4.83
N TRP A 533 8.99 7.43 -5.47
CA TRP A 533 9.45 7.87 -6.80
C TRP A 533 8.69 7.13 -7.90
N PHE A 534 8.58 7.74 -9.08
CA PHE A 534 7.96 7.11 -10.24
C PHE A 534 8.62 5.76 -10.60
N ASN A 535 9.95 5.71 -10.52
CA ASN A 535 10.77 4.52 -10.81
C ASN A 535 11.10 3.69 -9.55
N SER A 536 10.23 3.70 -8.54
CA SER A 536 10.48 3.02 -7.25
C SER A 536 10.71 1.51 -7.38
N ASP A 537 10.03 0.86 -8.32
CA ASP A 537 10.21 -0.56 -8.65
C ASP A 537 11.66 -0.87 -9.06
N THR A 538 12.22 -0.11 -10.01
CA THR A 538 13.62 -0.29 -10.44
C THR A 538 14.62 0.10 -9.36
N ILE A 539 14.33 1.14 -8.56
CA ILE A 539 15.16 1.54 -7.40
C ILE A 539 15.20 0.41 -6.36
N TYR A 540 14.04 -0.12 -6.00
CA TYR A 540 13.94 -1.21 -5.03
C TYR A 540 14.63 -2.47 -5.56
N ARG A 541 14.36 -2.89 -6.81
CA ARG A 541 15.00 -4.06 -7.40
C ARG A 541 16.53 -3.94 -7.39
N ALA A 542 17.08 -2.76 -7.72
CA ALA A 542 18.53 -2.53 -7.66
C ALA A 542 19.09 -2.69 -6.24
N ILE A 543 18.41 -2.17 -5.21
CA ILE A 543 18.83 -2.31 -3.80
C ILE A 543 18.66 -3.75 -3.31
N LEU A 544 17.55 -4.40 -3.68
CA LEU A 544 17.22 -5.75 -3.26
C LEU A 544 18.14 -6.81 -3.85
N ASN A 545 18.79 -6.52 -4.98
CA ASN A 545 19.88 -7.36 -5.50
C ASN A 545 20.93 -7.65 -4.42
N LEU A 546 21.24 -6.67 -3.56
CA LEU A 546 22.28 -6.81 -2.54
C LEU A 546 21.95 -7.91 -1.53
N VAL A 547 20.70 -7.98 -1.04
CA VAL A 547 20.30 -9.01 -0.06
C VAL A 547 20.09 -10.39 -0.68
N ILE A 548 19.74 -10.46 -1.98
CA ILE A 548 19.57 -11.73 -2.69
C ILE A 548 20.94 -12.32 -3.05
N LEU A 549 21.84 -11.52 -3.64
CA LEU A 549 23.20 -11.94 -4.02
C LEU A 549 24.04 -12.32 -2.80
N CYS A 550 23.82 -11.67 -1.65
CA CYS A 550 24.53 -12.01 -0.42
C CYS A 550 23.83 -13.09 0.42
N GLY A 551 22.80 -13.78 -0.10
CA GLY A 551 22.12 -14.88 0.61
C GLY A 551 21.51 -14.46 1.96
N CYS A 552 21.04 -13.22 2.08
CA CYS A 552 20.54 -12.66 3.33
C CYS A 552 19.03 -12.83 3.51
N GLN A 553 18.27 -13.01 2.42
CA GLN A 553 16.82 -13.13 2.49
C GLN A 553 16.41 -14.50 3.05
N GLY A 554 15.48 -14.50 4.01
CA GLY A 554 15.05 -15.72 4.72
C GLY A 554 15.96 -16.10 5.90
N VAL A 555 16.80 -15.17 6.38
CA VAL A 555 17.69 -15.36 7.53
C VAL A 555 17.30 -14.37 8.64
N ASN A 556 17.23 -14.83 9.90
CA ASN A 556 17.05 -13.94 11.05
C ASN A 556 18.24 -12.97 11.19
N GLY A 557 17.97 -11.68 11.25
CA GLY A 557 18.99 -10.62 11.23
C GLY A 557 19.49 -10.25 9.83
N GLY A 558 18.92 -10.83 8.79
CA GLY A 558 19.27 -10.60 7.39
C GLY A 558 18.07 -10.13 6.54
N GLY A 559 18.37 -9.66 5.34
CA GLY A 559 17.38 -9.47 4.29
C GLY A 559 16.79 -8.07 4.21
N TRP A 560 15.68 -7.97 3.50
CA TRP A 560 14.97 -6.73 3.25
C TRP A 560 13.95 -6.42 4.36
N ALA A 561 14.00 -5.18 4.84
CA ALA A 561 13.16 -4.70 5.93
C ALA A 561 12.47 -3.38 5.52
N HIS A 562 11.43 -3.50 4.69
CA HIS A 562 10.63 -2.34 4.25
C HIS A 562 9.57 -1.94 5.27
N TYR A 563 9.55 -0.66 5.61
CA TYR A 563 8.54 -0.12 6.51
C TYR A 563 7.95 1.18 5.96
N VAL A 564 6.63 1.24 5.92
CA VAL A 564 5.84 2.36 5.37
C VAL A 564 4.62 2.58 6.26
N GLY A 565 3.40 2.31 5.78
CA GLY A 565 2.19 2.15 6.56
C GLY A 565 2.08 0.78 7.25
N GLN A 566 1.11 0.67 8.17
CA GLN A 566 0.81 -0.48 9.02
C GLN A 566 -0.01 -1.53 8.25
N GLU A 567 0.55 -2.08 7.17
CA GLU A 567 -0.21 -2.91 6.22
C GLU A 567 -0.57 -4.29 6.81
N LYS A 568 0.31 -4.89 7.63
CA LYS A 568 0.20 -6.29 8.05
C LYS A 568 -0.90 -6.52 9.09
N CYS A 569 -2.10 -6.80 8.57
CA CYS A 569 -3.22 -7.33 9.31
C CYS A 569 -2.98 -8.82 9.56
N ARG A 570 -2.45 -9.18 10.74
CA ARG A 570 -2.02 -10.55 11.02
C ARG A 570 -3.15 -11.60 10.86
N PRO A 571 -4.40 -11.37 11.28
CA PRO A 571 -5.51 -12.30 11.02
C PRO A 571 -6.28 -11.97 9.73
N ILE A 572 -5.57 -11.76 8.60
CA ILE A 572 -6.12 -11.21 7.34
C ILE A 572 -7.26 -12.04 6.76
N GLU A 573 -7.17 -13.37 6.79
CA GLU A 573 -8.16 -14.27 6.21
C GLU A 573 -9.45 -14.29 7.02
N GLY A 574 -9.35 -14.23 8.35
CA GLY A 574 -10.52 -14.10 9.22
C GLY A 574 -11.16 -12.72 9.12
N TRP A 575 -10.34 -11.67 9.07
CA TRP A 575 -10.80 -10.29 8.91
C TRP A 575 -11.48 -10.06 7.56
N SER A 576 -10.82 -10.41 6.44
CA SER A 576 -11.29 -10.10 5.08
C SER A 576 -12.58 -10.82 4.74
N THR A 577 -12.80 -12.00 5.35
CA THR A 577 -14.05 -12.75 5.24
C THR A 577 -15.24 -11.93 5.75
N ILE A 578 -15.10 -11.29 6.92
CA ILE A 578 -16.14 -10.45 7.50
C ILE A 578 -16.20 -9.08 6.82
N ALA A 579 -15.04 -8.45 6.60
CA ALA A 579 -14.93 -7.09 6.07
C ALA A 579 -15.52 -6.97 4.66
N PHE A 580 -15.40 -8.00 3.82
CA PHE A 580 -15.94 -7.97 2.46
C PHE A 580 -17.22 -8.80 2.28
N ALA A 581 -17.86 -9.18 3.40
CA ALA A 581 -19.09 -9.97 3.42
C ALA A 581 -19.00 -11.32 2.68
N LYS A 582 -17.80 -11.92 2.59
CA LYS A 582 -17.56 -13.21 1.91
C LYS A 582 -18.24 -14.38 2.63
N ASP A 583 -18.62 -14.19 3.89
CA ASP A 583 -19.46 -15.12 4.64
C ASP A 583 -20.90 -15.21 4.10
N TRP A 584 -21.36 -14.21 3.34
CA TRP A 584 -22.71 -14.15 2.77
C TRP A 584 -22.74 -14.23 1.24
N GLN A 585 -21.85 -13.52 0.57
CA GLN A 585 -21.92 -13.33 -0.88
C GLN A 585 -20.55 -12.97 -1.45
N GLY A 586 -20.34 -13.25 -2.73
CA GLY A 586 -19.12 -12.89 -3.44
C GLY A 586 -19.22 -13.21 -4.93
N PRO A 587 -18.28 -12.71 -5.75
CA PRO A 587 -17.11 -11.92 -5.35
C PRO A 587 -17.45 -10.46 -4.95
N PRO A 588 -16.68 -9.83 -4.04
CA PRO A 588 -16.78 -8.39 -3.76
C PRO A 588 -16.15 -7.55 -4.89
N ARG A 589 -16.45 -6.25 -4.92
CA ARG A 589 -15.80 -5.29 -5.85
C ARG A 589 -14.62 -4.61 -5.14
N LEU A 590 -13.40 -5.01 -5.51
CA LEU A 590 -12.15 -4.57 -4.86
C LEU A 590 -11.28 -3.82 -5.88
N GLN A 591 -11.34 -2.49 -5.85
CA GLN A 591 -10.75 -1.61 -6.85
C GLN A 591 -9.34 -1.15 -6.46
N ASN A 592 -8.44 -1.05 -7.44
CA ASN A 592 -7.16 -0.39 -7.24
C ASN A 592 -7.33 1.14 -7.24
N GLY A 593 -6.96 1.80 -6.14
CA GLY A 593 -7.33 3.16 -5.81
C GLY A 593 -6.68 4.20 -6.72
N THR A 594 -5.42 3.98 -7.13
CA THR A 594 -4.71 4.93 -8.00
C THR A 594 -5.39 5.10 -9.35
N SER A 595 -5.77 4.01 -10.03
CA SER A 595 -6.52 4.10 -11.30
C SER A 595 -7.89 4.73 -11.07
N TRP A 596 -8.59 4.35 -9.99
CA TRP A 596 -9.90 4.94 -9.70
C TRP A 596 -9.83 6.46 -9.54
N PHE A 597 -8.92 6.97 -8.72
CA PHE A 597 -8.77 8.41 -8.52
C PHE A 597 -8.29 9.13 -9.78
N TYR A 598 -7.44 8.50 -10.60
CA TYR A 598 -6.96 9.06 -11.87
C TYR A 598 -8.12 9.36 -12.83
N PHE A 599 -9.10 8.47 -12.97
CA PHE A 599 -10.30 8.69 -13.80
C PHE A 599 -11.40 9.50 -13.10
N ALA A 600 -11.62 9.28 -11.79
CA ALA A 600 -12.64 10.01 -11.03
C ALA A 600 -12.31 11.52 -10.88
N THR A 601 -11.04 11.90 -11.05
CA THR A 601 -10.57 13.29 -10.96
C THR A 601 -10.07 13.86 -12.29
N ASP A 602 -10.30 13.16 -13.42
CA ASP A 602 -9.88 13.56 -14.77
C ASP A 602 -8.39 13.89 -14.94
N GLN A 603 -7.52 13.42 -14.04
CA GLN A 603 -6.08 13.67 -14.14
C GLN A 603 -5.48 13.10 -15.43
N TRP A 604 -6.12 12.08 -16.00
CA TRP A 604 -5.75 11.50 -17.30
C TRP A 604 -5.80 12.48 -18.47
N LYS A 605 -6.58 13.56 -18.38
CA LYS A 605 -6.61 14.60 -19.41
C LYS A 605 -5.41 15.53 -19.35
N TYR A 606 -4.59 15.47 -18.31
CA TYR A 606 -3.51 16.44 -18.05
C TYR A 606 -2.11 15.84 -18.17
N GLU A 607 -2.00 14.63 -18.76
CA GLU A 607 -0.71 14.00 -19.03
C GLU A 607 0.22 14.91 -19.83
N GLU A 608 1.49 14.91 -19.44
CA GLU A 608 2.50 15.87 -19.91
C GLU A 608 3.21 15.42 -21.18
N SER A 609 3.26 14.11 -21.40
CA SER A 609 3.86 13.49 -22.56
C SER A 609 3.37 12.06 -22.73
N GLY A 610 3.54 11.51 -23.93
CA GLY A 610 3.34 10.09 -24.19
C GLY A 610 4.29 9.18 -23.41
N VAL A 611 3.98 7.88 -23.44
CA VAL A 611 4.80 6.83 -22.80
C VAL A 611 6.09 6.52 -23.56
N ASP A 612 6.22 6.98 -24.81
CA ASP A 612 7.38 6.81 -25.67
C ASP A 612 8.68 7.30 -25.02
N ARG A 613 8.60 8.37 -24.21
CA ARG A 613 9.75 8.88 -23.46
C ARG A 613 10.27 7.92 -22.37
N LEU A 614 9.40 7.03 -21.89
CA LEU A 614 9.74 6.04 -20.86
C LEU A 614 10.22 4.72 -21.47
N ALA A 615 10.02 4.56 -22.78
CA ALA A 615 10.32 3.34 -23.51
C ALA A 615 11.81 3.02 -23.54
N SER A 616 12.11 1.73 -23.61
CA SER A 616 13.43 1.24 -23.95
C SER A 616 13.79 1.67 -25.37
N PRO A 617 15.04 2.09 -25.63
CA PRO A 617 15.53 2.29 -26.99
C PRO A 617 15.69 0.97 -27.77
N LEU A 618 15.51 -0.19 -27.12
CA LEU A 618 15.43 -1.52 -27.74
C LEU A 618 13.98 -1.97 -27.97
N ALA A 619 13.00 -1.16 -27.57
CA ALA A 619 11.59 -1.49 -27.75
C ALA A 619 11.20 -1.42 -29.22
N GLU A 620 10.38 -2.39 -29.63
CA GLU A 620 9.73 -2.38 -30.92
C GLU A 620 8.21 -2.32 -30.71
N ASN A 621 7.50 -1.71 -31.66
CA ASN A 621 6.05 -1.83 -31.77
C ASN A 621 5.25 -1.39 -30.52
N ILE A 622 5.59 -0.25 -29.91
CA ILE A 622 4.78 0.33 -28.82
C ILE A 622 3.42 0.81 -29.38
N LYS A 623 2.39 -0.03 -29.18
CA LYS A 623 1.05 0.18 -29.75
C LYS A 623 0.27 1.32 -29.08
N LEU A 624 0.45 1.51 -27.78
CA LEU A 624 -0.32 2.47 -26.97
C LEU A 624 0.58 3.62 -26.52
N GLN A 625 0.15 4.85 -26.78
CA GLN A 625 0.97 6.05 -26.54
C GLN A 625 0.58 6.81 -25.26
N HIS A 626 -0.57 6.48 -24.65
CA HIS A 626 -1.07 7.16 -23.45
C HIS A 626 -1.20 6.18 -22.25
N PRO A 627 -0.80 6.54 -21.01
CA PRO A 627 -0.91 5.64 -19.86
C PRO A 627 -2.34 5.19 -19.57
N ALA A 628 -3.34 6.04 -19.86
CA ALA A 628 -4.75 5.69 -19.71
C ALA A 628 -5.17 4.55 -20.65
N ASP A 629 -4.60 4.45 -21.86
CA ASP A 629 -4.92 3.37 -22.80
C ASP A 629 -4.49 2.01 -22.24
N TYR A 630 -3.34 1.94 -21.58
CA TYR A 630 -2.90 0.72 -20.89
C TYR A 630 -3.86 0.32 -19.77
N ASN A 631 -4.47 1.27 -19.06
CA ASN A 631 -5.45 0.95 -18.01
C ASN A 631 -6.79 0.48 -18.60
N VAL A 632 -7.21 0.99 -19.77
CA VAL A 632 -8.37 0.45 -20.51
C VAL A 632 -8.09 -0.98 -20.95
N LEU A 633 -6.91 -1.24 -21.51
CA LEU A 633 -6.47 -2.58 -21.88
C LEU A 633 -6.48 -3.52 -20.67
N ALA A 634 -5.93 -3.06 -19.53
CA ALA A 634 -5.90 -3.82 -18.29
C ALA A 634 -7.30 -4.16 -17.78
N ALA A 635 -8.25 -3.23 -17.86
CA ALA A 635 -9.64 -3.46 -17.47
C ALA A 635 -10.31 -4.54 -18.33
N ARG A 636 -10.19 -4.45 -19.66
CA ARG A 636 -10.89 -5.36 -20.58
C ARG A 636 -10.25 -6.74 -20.70
N ASN A 637 -8.94 -6.85 -20.46
CA ASN A 637 -8.24 -8.14 -20.37
C ASN A 637 -8.32 -8.77 -18.97
N GLY A 638 -8.90 -8.06 -17.99
CA GLY A 638 -9.05 -8.54 -16.62
C GLY A 638 -7.77 -8.51 -15.80
N TRP A 639 -6.76 -7.75 -16.22
CA TRP A 639 -5.51 -7.62 -15.49
C TRP A 639 -5.67 -6.78 -14.21
N LEU A 640 -6.45 -5.71 -14.29
CA LEU A 640 -6.81 -4.86 -13.15
C LEU A 640 -8.34 -4.77 -13.04
N PRO A 641 -8.87 -4.57 -11.84
CA PRO A 641 -10.27 -4.22 -11.69
C PRO A 641 -10.55 -2.84 -12.29
N SER A 642 -11.78 -2.65 -12.76
CA SER A 642 -12.26 -1.34 -13.20
C SER A 642 -13.70 -1.19 -12.75
N TYR A 643 -13.93 -0.20 -11.90
CA TYR A 643 -15.23 0.15 -11.37
C TYR A 643 -15.41 1.69 -11.49
N PRO A 644 -16.59 2.18 -11.89
CA PRO A 644 -17.73 1.39 -12.35
C PRO A 644 -17.40 0.50 -13.58
N GLN A 645 -18.05 -0.67 -13.69
CA GLN A 645 -17.59 -1.74 -14.59
C GLN A 645 -17.99 -1.47 -16.04
N PHE A 646 -19.28 -1.22 -16.21
CA PHE A 646 -19.91 -1.12 -17.52
C PHE A 646 -20.58 0.23 -17.68
N ASP A 647 -20.81 0.64 -18.93
CA ASP A 647 -21.61 1.82 -19.24
C ASP A 647 -23.13 1.63 -19.03
N ARG A 648 -23.49 0.72 -18.13
CA ARG A 648 -24.83 0.22 -17.87
C ARG A 648 -24.93 -0.28 -16.42
N ASN A 649 -26.12 -0.16 -15.83
CA ASN A 649 -26.42 -0.74 -14.52
C ASN A 649 -26.37 -2.28 -14.59
N SER A 650 -25.48 -2.89 -13.80
CA SER A 650 -25.20 -4.33 -13.78
C SER A 650 -26.37 -5.20 -13.31
N LEU A 651 -27.37 -4.62 -12.66
CA LEU A 651 -28.59 -5.33 -12.24
C LEU A 651 -29.55 -5.58 -13.41
N LEU A 652 -29.47 -4.79 -14.49
CA LEU A 652 -30.46 -4.83 -15.57
C LEU A 652 -30.40 -6.13 -16.39
N TRP A 653 -29.25 -6.82 -16.47
CA TRP A 653 -29.21 -8.14 -17.11
C TRP A 653 -30.08 -9.15 -16.37
N GLY A 654 -30.10 -9.10 -15.04
CA GLY A 654 -30.97 -9.91 -14.21
C GLY A 654 -32.45 -9.61 -14.43
N GLU A 655 -32.80 -8.33 -14.45
CA GLU A 655 -34.19 -7.89 -14.66
C GLU A 655 -34.69 -8.25 -16.07
N GLU A 656 -33.91 -7.97 -17.11
CA GLU A 656 -34.28 -8.32 -18.49
C GLU A 656 -34.39 -9.83 -18.72
N ALA A 657 -33.54 -10.62 -18.05
CA ALA A 657 -33.66 -12.08 -18.08
C ALA A 657 -34.93 -12.56 -17.35
N ARG A 658 -35.32 -11.89 -16.26
CA ARG A 658 -36.58 -12.16 -15.57
C ARG A 658 -37.78 -11.87 -16.46
N ASP A 659 -37.79 -10.72 -17.14
CA ASP A 659 -38.86 -10.31 -18.06
C ASP A 659 -38.97 -11.23 -19.28
N ALA A 660 -37.85 -11.79 -19.74
CA ALA A 660 -37.79 -12.75 -20.83
C ALA A 660 -38.12 -14.20 -20.41
N GLY A 661 -38.29 -14.49 -19.11
CA GLY A 661 -38.53 -15.84 -18.60
C GLY A 661 -37.27 -16.73 -18.50
N GLU A 662 -36.07 -16.17 -18.62
CA GLU A 662 -34.77 -16.86 -18.63
C GLU A 662 -33.93 -16.52 -17.38
N PHE A 663 -34.52 -16.58 -16.19
CA PHE A 663 -33.92 -16.08 -14.93
C PHE A 663 -32.85 -17.02 -14.31
N THR A 664 -32.10 -17.77 -15.11
CA THR A 664 -30.99 -18.61 -14.65
C THR A 664 -29.67 -17.84 -14.67
N ASN A 665 -28.74 -18.18 -13.78
CA ASN A 665 -27.43 -17.52 -13.74
C ASN A 665 -26.66 -17.71 -15.06
N GLU A 666 -26.78 -18.89 -15.69
CA GLU A 666 -26.13 -19.22 -16.96
C GLU A 666 -26.62 -18.34 -18.11
N ALA A 667 -27.93 -18.13 -18.22
CA ALA A 667 -28.52 -17.29 -19.27
C ALA A 667 -28.12 -15.81 -19.11
N ILE A 668 -28.13 -15.32 -17.87
CA ILE A 668 -27.71 -13.95 -17.52
C ILE A 668 -26.23 -13.74 -17.87
N LEU A 669 -25.35 -14.66 -17.46
CA LEU A 669 -23.92 -14.58 -17.75
C LEU A 669 -23.64 -14.64 -19.25
N LYS A 670 -24.28 -15.58 -19.96
CA LYS A 670 -24.15 -15.70 -21.41
C LYS A 670 -24.53 -14.39 -22.09
N ARG A 671 -25.67 -13.79 -21.73
CA ARG A 671 -26.12 -12.50 -22.27
C ARG A 671 -25.14 -11.37 -21.97
N ALA A 672 -24.69 -11.24 -20.73
CA ALA A 672 -23.73 -10.21 -20.33
C ALA A 672 -22.41 -10.34 -21.09
N VAL A 673 -21.87 -11.56 -21.20
CA VAL A 673 -20.65 -11.84 -21.97
C VAL A 673 -20.87 -11.56 -23.46
N ASP A 674 -21.98 -12.00 -24.05
CA ASP A 674 -22.32 -11.74 -25.46
C ASP A 674 -22.47 -10.23 -25.74
N ASP A 675 -23.07 -9.47 -24.83
CA ASP A 675 -23.21 -8.01 -24.93
C ASP A 675 -21.86 -7.28 -24.89
N VAL A 676 -20.96 -7.70 -24.00
CA VAL A 676 -19.60 -7.13 -23.89
C VAL A 676 -18.76 -7.52 -25.10
N LYS A 677 -18.78 -8.79 -25.53
CA LYS A 677 -18.06 -9.28 -26.71
C LYS A 677 -18.51 -8.58 -28.00
N SER A 678 -19.82 -8.38 -28.16
CA SER A 678 -20.40 -7.67 -29.31
C SER A 678 -20.32 -6.14 -29.17
N ARG A 679 -19.77 -5.63 -28.06
CA ARG A 679 -19.66 -4.22 -27.69
C ARG A 679 -20.99 -3.45 -27.64
N ARG A 680 -22.12 -4.16 -27.44
CA ARG A 680 -23.41 -3.54 -27.09
C ARG A 680 -23.37 -2.87 -25.72
N THR A 681 -22.59 -3.47 -24.81
CA THR A 681 -22.19 -2.87 -23.53
C THR A 681 -20.67 -2.73 -23.57
N ARG A 682 -20.14 -1.59 -23.11
CA ARG A 682 -18.70 -1.33 -23.06
C ARG A 682 -18.22 -1.22 -21.62
N PHE A 683 -16.91 -1.31 -21.41
CA PHE A 683 -16.35 -0.98 -20.09
C PHE A 683 -16.52 0.52 -19.83
N ALA A 684 -16.90 0.90 -18.60
CA ALA A 684 -17.20 2.30 -18.29
C ALA A 684 -15.97 3.23 -18.48
N VAL A 685 -14.77 2.68 -18.28
CA VAL A 685 -13.48 3.37 -18.45
C VAL A 685 -13.20 3.78 -19.90
N GLU A 686 -13.87 3.19 -20.90
CA GLU A 686 -13.78 3.61 -22.30
C GLU A 686 -14.46 4.98 -22.54
N ASN A 687 -15.34 5.42 -21.64
CA ASN A 687 -15.89 6.77 -21.64
C ASN A 687 -16.18 7.25 -20.21
N PRO A 688 -15.14 7.66 -19.46
CA PRO A 688 -15.25 8.04 -18.05
C PRO A 688 -15.91 9.42 -17.85
N ASP A 689 -16.19 10.15 -18.93
CA ASP A 689 -16.83 11.46 -18.91
C ASP A 689 -18.36 11.37 -18.95
N LEU A 690 -18.93 10.24 -19.40
CA LEU A 690 -20.39 10.04 -19.35
C LEU A 690 -20.90 10.08 -17.92
N ARG A 691 -21.94 10.89 -17.67
CA ARG A 691 -22.54 11.06 -16.34
C ARG A 691 -22.96 9.73 -15.69
N LYS A 692 -23.42 8.74 -16.46
CA LYS A 692 -23.76 7.39 -15.99
C LYS A 692 -22.53 6.57 -15.54
N ASN A 693 -21.33 6.95 -15.99
CA ASN A 693 -20.05 6.31 -15.65
C ASN A 693 -19.32 7.00 -14.50
N HIS A 694 -19.84 8.12 -14.00
CA HIS A 694 -19.27 8.82 -12.86
C HIS A 694 -19.54 8.06 -11.54
N PRO A 695 -18.60 8.07 -10.59
CA PRO A 695 -18.92 7.69 -9.22
C PRO A 695 -19.93 8.65 -8.62
N LYS A 696 -20.92 8.12 -7.89
CA LYS A 696 -22.06 8.89 -7.35
C LYS A 696 -21.92 9.14 -5.87
N SER A 697 -21.46 8.14 -5.12
CA SER A 697 -21.27 8.23 -3.67
C SER A 697 -19.86 7.84 -3.28
N LEU A 698 -19.29 8.56 -2.32
CA LEU A 698 -18.02 8.21 -1.70
C LEU A 698 -18.14 8.30 -0.19
N PHE A 699 -17.93 7.18 0.48
CA PHE A 699 -17.77 7.13 1.94
C PHE A 699 -16.29 7.20 2.28
N VAL A 700 -15.91 8.14 3.14
CA VAL A 700 -14.54 8.28 3.62
C VAL A 700 -14.52 8.15 5.14
N TRP A 701 -13.83 7.15 5.67
CA TRP A 701 -13.68 7.00 7.12
C TRP A 701 -12.29 6.51 7.47
N ARG A 702 -11.81 6.89 8.65
CA ARG A 702 -10.43 6.61 9.13
C ARG A 702 -9.36 7.17 8.17
N SER A 703 -9.74 8.18 7.40
CA SER A 703 -8.93 8.82 6.38
C SER A 703 -9.26 10.30 6.30
N ASN A 704 -8.21 11.10 6.12
CA ASN A 704 -8.35 12.47 5.65
C ASN A 704 -7.84 12.56 4.21
N LEU A 705 -8.62 12.01 3.28
CA LEU A 705 -8.27 11.90 1.86
C LEU A 705 -7.80 13.23 1.28
N ILE A 706 -8.63 14.27 1.39
CA ILE A 706 -8.51 15.53 0.66
C ILE A 706 -7.19 16.28 0.89
N SER A 707 -6.66 16.31 2.11
CA SER A 707 -5.42 17.04 2.43
C SER A 707 -4.27 16.14 2.88
N SER A 708 -4.48 14.83 2.92
CA SER A 708 -3.44 13.87 3.28
C SER A 708 -3.01 13.03 2.09
N SER A 709 -3.92 12.28 1.48
CA SER A 709 -3.56 11.27 0.48
C SER A 709 -4.01 11.57 -0.94
N ALA A 710 -4.79 12.62 -1.19
CA ALA A 710 -5.26 13.07 -2.50
C ALA A 710 -4.15 13.70 -3.36
N LYS A 711 -3.35 12.89 -4.06
CA LYS A 711 -2.37 13.39 -5.06
C LYS A 711 -3.12 14.13 -6.16
N GLY A 712 -2.72 15.37 -6.44
CA GLY A 712 -3.52 16.23 -7.30
C GLY A 712 -4.75 16.79 -6.60
N GLN A 713 -4.58 17.35 -5.41
CA GLN A 713 -5.71 17.87 -4.61
C GLN A 713 -6.63 18.79 -5.43
N GLU A 714 -6.09 19.67 -6.26
CA GLU A 714 -6.91 20.63 -7.02
C GLU A 714 -7.75 19.96 -8.12
N TYR A 715 -7.35 18.78 -8.60
CA TYR A 715 -8.16 17.94 -9.48
C TYR A 715 -9.33 17.30 -8.74
N PHE A 716 -9.13 16.86 -7.49
CA PHE A 716 -10.24 16.46 -6.61
C PHE A 716 -11.23 17.60 -6.41
N MET A 717 -10.72 18.81 -6.15
CA MET A 717 -11.56 20.00 -5.93
C MET A 717 -12.44 20.32 -7.13
N LYS A 718 -11.87 20.29 -8.35
CA LYS A 718 -12.56 20.60 -9.60
C LYS A 718 -13.48 19.46 -10.03
N HIS A 719 -12.89 18.31 -10.34
CA HIS A 719 -13.57 17.24 -11.08
C HIS A 719 -14.44 16.37 -10.18
N LEU A 720 -13.96 15.99 -9.00
CA LEU A 720 -14.73 15.13 -8.10
C LEU A 720 -15.75 15.94 -7.29
N LEU A 721 -15.31 17.03 -6.65
CA LEU A 721 -16.12 17.78 -5.69
C LEU A 721 -16.95 18.91 -6.30
N GLY A 722 -16.50 19.53 -7.39
CA GLY A 722 -17.21 20.65 -8.03
C GLY A 722 -17.09 21.96 -7.26
N THR A 723 -15.92 22.20 -6.65
CA THR A 723 -15.62 23.38 -5.83
C THR A 723 -14.65 24.33 -6.55
N LYS A 724 -14.35 25.48 -5.92
CA LYS A 724 -13.25 26.32 -6.40
C LYS A 724 -11.93 25.55 -6.25
N SER A 725 -11.12 25.52 -7.31
CA SER A 725 -9.77 24.95 -7.31
C SER A 725 -8.73 25.99 -7.72
N ALA A 726 -7.47 25.74 -7.34
CA ALA A 726 -6.29 26.50 -7.75
C ALA A 726 -5.56 25.85 -8.95
N LEU A 727 -6.26 25.03 -9.75
CA LEU A 727 -5.68 24.32 -10.88
C LEU A 727 -5.32 25.28 -12.02
N MET A 728 -4.03 25.32 -12.37
CA MET A 728 -3.49 26.15 -13.45
C MET A 728 -3.24 25.36 -14.74
N ALA A 729 -3.15 24.03 -14.65
CA ALA A 729 -3.04 23.15 -15.80
C ALA A 729 -4.34 23.18 -16.64
N GLU A 730 -4.16 23.08 -17.95
CA GLU A 730 -5.25 22.88 -18.92
C GLU A 730 -5.16 21.45 -19.50
N PRO A 731 -6.30 20.83 -19.90
CA PRO A 731 -6.30 19.53 -20.58
C PRO A 731 -5.35 19.50 -21.78
N ASN A 732 -4.57 18.43 -21.90
CA ASN A 732 -3.67 18.19 -23.02
C ASN A 732 -4.46 17.66 -24.24
N GLU A 733 -5.04 18.58 -25.00
CA GLU A 733 -5.78 18.26 -26.24
C GLU A 733 -4.88 17.74 -27.39
N THR A 734 -3.55 17.77 -27.23
CA THR A 734 -2.60 17.31 -28.26
C THR A 734 -2.23 15.84 -28.14
N ASP A 735 -2.21 15.28 -26.92
CA ASP A 735 -1.85 13.88 -26.65
C ASP A 735 -3.06 13.12 -26.09
N LYS A 736 -4.10 12.95 -26.92
CA LYS A 736 -5.32 12.24 -26.50
C LYS A 736 -5.10 10.72 -26.46
N PRO A 737 -5.68 10.01 -25.48
CA PRO A 737 -5.74 8.56 -25.50
C PRO A 737 -6.52 8.05 -26.72
N SER A 738 -6.13 6.87 -27.20
CA SER A 738 -6.72 6.21 -28.37
C SER A 738 -7.84 5.23 -28.01
N GLU A 739 -7.90 4.76 -26.76
CA GLU A 739 -8.85 3.77 -26.26
C GLU A 739 -9.99 4.39 -25.44
N ILE A 740 -10.04 5.72 -25.34
CA ILE A 740 -11.02 6.47 -24.53
C ILE A 740 -11.72 7.53 -25.40
N GLU A 741 -13.05 7.62 -25.28
CA GLU A 741 -13.82 8.72 -25.85
C GLU A 741 -13.55 10.02 -25.07
N TRP A 742 -12.91 11.00 -25.73
CA TRP A 742 -12.60 12.31 -25.14
C TRP A 742 -13.84 13.19 -25.06
N GLY A 743 -14.38 13.39 -23.86
CA GLY A 743 -15.53 14.27 -23.60
C GLY A 743 -15.15 15.67 -23.15
N GLU A 744 -16.18 16.51 -22.95
CA GLU A 744 -16.03 17.85 -22.37
C GLU A 744 -15.45 17.79 -20.94
N ASP A 745 -14.89 18.91 -20.50
CA ASP A 745 -14.31 19.05 -19.17
C ASP A 745 -15.39 18.88 -18.07
N THR A 746 -15.23 17.89 -17.20
CA THR A 746 -16.25 17.55 -16.19
C THR A 746 -16.01 18.26 -14.86
N VAL A 747 -17.07 18.62 -14.14
CA VAL A 747 -16.98 19.28 -12.83
C VAL A 747 -17.99 18.68 -11.87
N GLY A 748 -17.54 18.30 -10.66
CA GLY A 748 -18.39 17.80 -9.60
C GLY A 748 -19.08 16.46 -9.88
N LYS A 749 -18.32 15.46 -10.34
CA LYS A 749 -18.81 14.09 -10.62
C LYS A 749 -19.55 13.46 -9.43
N LEU A 750 -19.11 13.74 -8.21
CA LEU A 750 -19.65 13.12 -6.99
C LEU A 750 -20.94 13.79 -6.51
N ASP A 751 -22.01 13.01 -6.39
CA ASP A 751 -23.30 13.48 -5.87
C ASP A 751 -23.31 13.56 -4.35
N LEU A 752 -22.76 12.58 -3.64
CA LEU A 752 -22.72 12.61 -2.18
C LEU A 752 -21.36 12.18 -1.60
N LEU A 753 -20.74 13.07 -0.82
CA LEU A 753 -19.57 12.79 0.00
C LEU A 753 -19.99 12.65 1.47
N VAL A 754 -19.81 11.45 2.02
CA VAL A 754 -20.07 11.16 3.45
C VAL A 754 -18.75 10.85 4.15
N SER A 755 -18.44 11.59 5.20
CA SER A 755 -17.24 11.33 6.01
C SER A 755 -17.55 10.97 7.46
N LEU A 756 -16.80 10.03 8.02
CA LEU A 756 -16.80 9.71 9.44
C LEU A 756 -15.44 10.09 10.02
N ASP A 757 -15.46 10.99 11.00
CA ASP A 757 -14.26 11.42 11.71
C ASP A 757 -14.65 11.85 13.14
N PHE A 758 -13.69 11.83 14.06
CA PHE A 758 -13.83 12.42 15.39
C PHE A 758 -13.36 13.88 15.40
N ARG A 759 -12.65 14.36 14.39
CA ARG A 759 -12.14 15.75 14.27
C ARG A 759 -12.50 16.40 12.93
N MET A 760 -12.79 17.69 12.94
CA MET A 760 -13.19 18.46 11.75
C MET A 760 -11.97 18.84 10.87
N THR A 761 -11.48 17.89 10.09
CA THR A 761 -10.35 18.06 9.16
C THR A 761 -10.81 18.57 7.79
N ALA A 762 -9.90 18.68 6.81
CA ALA A 762 -10.29 19.06 5.45
C ALA A 762 -11.34 18.12 4.83
N THR A 763 -11.21 16.79 4.93
CA THR A 763 -12.21 15.89 4.34
C THR A 763 -13.62 16.16 4.88
N PRO A 764 -13.89 16.13 6.20
CA PRO A 764 -15.18 16.55 6.78
C PRO A 764 -15.62 17.96 6.41
N LEU A 765 -14.68 18.93 6.35
CA LEU A 765 -15.00 20.30 5.94
C LEU A 765 -15.52 20.37 4.50
N TYR A 766 -15.06 19.49 3.62
CA TYR A 766 -15.49 19.38 2.22
C TYR A 766 -16.64 18.38 2.00
N SER A 767 -16.98 17.53 2.97
CA SER A 767 -18.10 16.59 2.88
C SER A 767 -19.47 17.27 2.87
N ASP A 768 -20.44 16.62 2.25
CA ASP A 768 -21.85 17.00 2.35
C ASP A 768 -22.43 16.56 3.69
N ILE A 769 -22.00 15.39 4.18
CA ILE A 769 -22.43 14.82 5.45
C ILE A 769 -21.22 14.42 6.28
N VAL A 770 -21.23 14.81 7.55
CA VAL A 770 -20.21 14.45 8.54
C VAL A 770 -20.87 13.69 9.67
N LEU A 771 -20.40 12.47 9.93
CA LEU A 771 -20.91 11.59 10.98
C LEU A 771 -19.89 11.53 12.14
N PRO A 772 -20.32 11.73 13.41
CA PRO A 772 -19.41 11.77 14.55
C PRO A 772 -18.93 10.37 14.91
N ALA A 773 -17.68 10.06 14.59
CA ALA A 773 -17.05 8.79 14.97
C ALA A 773 -16.55 8.85 16.42
N ALA A 774 -16.65 7.72 17.14
CA ALA A 774 -16.02 7.55 18.45
C ALA A 774 -14.49 7.55 18.31
N THR A 775 -13.81 8.13 19.30
CA THR A 775 -12.35 8.09 19.37
C THR A 775 -11.86 6.67 19.68
N TRP A 776 -10.55 6.47 19.64
CA TRP A 776 -9.93 5.19 19.97
C TRP A 776 -10.08 4.80 21.45
N TYR A 777 -10.40 5.75 22.32
CA TYR A 777 -10.58 5.51 23.75
C TYR A 777 -12.05 5.28 24.12
N GLU A 778 -12.93 5.12 23.11
CA GLU A 778 -14.39 5.03 23.28
C GLU A 778 -14.99 3.84 22.53
N LYS A 779 -14.18 2.92 21.98
CA LYS A 779 -14.67 1.80 21.16
C LYS A 779 -13.91 0.49 21.37
N HIS A 780 -14.54 -0.60 20.95
CA HIS A 780 -13.92 -1.92 20.85
C HIS A 780 -13.42 -2.17 19.43
N ASP A 781 -12.18 -2.65 19.30
CA ASP A 781 -11.53 -3.00 18.04
C ASP A 781 -10.24 -3.81 18.34
N ILE A 782 -9.49 -4.21 17.33
CA ILE A 782 -8.20 -4.93 17.44
C ILE A 782 -7.15 -4.33 16.49
N SER A 783 -5.88 -4.36 16.90
CA SER A 783 -4.73 -3.84 16.15
C SER A 783 -3.60 -4.87 16.05
N SER A 784 -2.91 -4.87 14.90
CA SER A 784 -1.66 -5.60 14.66
C SER A 784 -0.73 -4.78 13.76
N THR A 785 0.53 -5.18 13.64
CA THR A 785 1.51 -4.54 12.75
C THR A 785 2.62 -5.50 12.35
N ASP A 786 3.35 -5.12 11.32
CA ASP A 786 4.66 -5.60 10.87
C ASP A 786 5.71 -5.60 11.99
N MET A 787 5.79 -4.50 12.76
CA MET A 787 6.92 -4.19 13.63
C MET A 787 7.12 -5.14 14.82
N HIS A 788 6.06 -5.81 15.26
CA HIS A 788 6.08 -6.74 16.39
C HIS A 788 4.97 -7.79 16.24
N PRO A 789 5.06 -8.96 16.92
CA PRO A 789 4.21 -10.10 16.63
C PRO A 789 2.95 -10.11 17.51
N PHE A 790 2.53 -8.95 18.05
CA PHE A 790 1.46 -8.90 19.04
C PHE A 790 0.15 -8.38 18.46
N ILE A 791 -0.94 -9.00 18.88
CA ILE A 791 -2.30 -8.51 18.70
C ILE A 791 -2.85 -8.00 20.03
N HIS A 792 -3.50 -6.84 20.01
CA HIS A 792 -4.04 -6.18 21.21
C HIS A 792 -5.27 -5.30 20.89
N PRO A 793 -6.11 -5.00 21.90
CA PRO A 793 -7.43 -4.44 21.64
C PRO A 793 -7.48 -2.91 21.80
N PHE A 794 -8.56 -2.36 21.28
CA PHE A 794 -9.14 -1.11 21.75
C PHE A 794 -10.20 -1.44 22.79
N ASN A 795 -10.21 -0.72 23.91
CA ASN A 795 -11.32 -0.77 24.86
C ASN A 795 -11.82 0.65 25.15
N PRO A 796 -13.14 0.82 25.32
CA PRO A 796 -13.70 2.10 25.76
C PRO A 796 -13.28 2.39 27.21
N ALA A 797 -12.54 3.48 27.41
CA ALA A 797 -12.29 4.07 28.71
C ALA A 797 -13.58 4.68 29.29
N ILE A 798 -14.40 5.27 28.42
CA ILE A 798 -15.74 5.80 28.67
C ILE A 798 -16.64 5.48 27.46
N ASP A 799 -17.94 5.68 27.59
CA ASP A 799 -18.86 5.60 26.45
C ASP A 799 -18.56 6.73 25.44
N PRO A 800 -18.86 6.52 24.14
CA PRO A 800 -18.72 7.57 23.12
C PRO A 800 -19.38 8.89 23.53
N LEU A 801 -18.62 9.98 23.49
CA LEU A 801 -19.10 11.29 23.93
C LEU A 801 -20.13 11.91 22.96
N TRP A 802 -21.03 12.73 23.49
CA TRP A 802 -22.12 13.40 22.76
C TRP A 802 -23.01 12.43 21.98
N GLU A 803 -23.14 12.59 20.67
CA GLU A 803 -23.88 11.67 19.79
C GLU A 803 -22.94 10.84 18.90
N SER A 804 -21.65 10.78 19.26
CA SER A 804 -20.68 9.95 18.53
C SER A 804 -20.98 8.46 18.70
N ARG A 805 -20.61 7.68 17.68
CA ARG A 805 -20.80 6.23 17.64
C ARG A 805 -19.55 5.56 17.09
N SER A 806 -19.29 4.32 17.49
CA SER A 806 -18.25 3.51 16.84
C SER A 806 -18.56 3.36 15.35
N ASP A 807 -17.53 3.25 14.50
CA ASP A 807 -17.74 3.07 13.05
C ASP A 807 -18.68 1.89 12.76
N TRP A 808 -18.56 0.79 13.53
CA TRP A 808 -19.48 -0.36 13.46
C TRP A 808 -20.93 0.02 13.71
N ASP A 809 -21.20 0.80 14.76
CA ASP A 809 -22.57 1.21 15.10
C ASP A 809 -23.15 2.25 14.13
N ILE A 810 -22.30 3.08 13.52
CA ILE A 810 -22.69 3.99 12.43
C ILE A 810 -23.20 3.18 11.25
N PHE A 811 -22.40 2.26 10.71
CA PHE A 811 -22.80 1.45 9.56
C PHE A 811 -23.91 0.43 9.90
N LYS A 812 -24.02 -0.04 11.15
CA LYS A 812 -25.18 -0.81 11.63
C LYS A 812 -26.47 0.01 11.61
N THR A 813 -26.39 1.31 11.89
CA THR A 813 -27.54 2.23 11.80
C THR A 813 -27.94 2.43 10.35
N LEU A 814 -26.97 2.72 9.48
CA LEU A 814 -27.19 2.91 8.05
C LEU A 814 -27.76 1.65 7.38
N SER A 815 -27.24 0.46 7.71
CA SER A 815 -27.75 -0.79 7.16
C SER A 815 -29.19 -1.06 7.57
N ARG A 816 -29.58 -0.73 8.81
CA ARG A 816 -30.97 -0.82 9.27
C ARG A 816 -31.89 0.10 8.48
N THR A 817 -31.59 1.40 8.43
CA THR A 817 -32.41 2.37 7.72
C THR A 817 -32.48 2.06 6.22
N PHE A 818 -31.37 1.64 5.62
CA PHE A 818 -31.34 1.18 4.23
C PHE A 818 -32.26 -0.01 3.99
N SER A 819 -32.18 -1.06 4.81
CA SER A 819 -33.04 -2.25 4.67
C SER A 819 -34.52 -1.94 4.89
N GLU A 820 -34.86 -1.07 5.84
CA GLU A 820 -36.24 -0.62 6.06
C GLU A 820 -36.81 0.09 4.83
N MET A 821 -36.04 0.98 4.20
CA MET A 821 -36.45 1.65 2.96
C MET A 821 -36.44 0.71 1.75
N ALA A 822 -35.49 -0.23 1.66
CA ALA A 822 -35.40 -1.20 0.58
C ALA A 822 -36.65 -2.09 0.50
N ARG A 823 -37.35 -2.36 1.60
CA ARG A 823 -38.64 -3.10 1.61
C ARG A 823 -39.73 -2.46 0.75
N VAL A 824 -39.63 -1.16 0.49
CA VAL A 824 -40.56 -0.44 -0.38
C VAL A 824 -40.00 -0.26 -1.79
N HIS A 825 -38.69 -0.07 -1.93
CA HIS A 825 -38.10 0.42 -3.19
C HIS A 825 -37.23 -0.59 -3.96
N LEU A 826 -36.76 -1.66 -3.32
CA LEU A 826 -35.86 -2.70 -3.83
C LEU A 826 -36.32 -4.08 -3.33
N THR A 827 -37.52 -4.48 -3.72
CA THR A 827 -38.14 -5.74 -3.26
C THR A 827 -37.64 -6.95 -4.04
N GLY A 828 -37.49 -8.07 -3.34
CA GLY A 828 -37.02 -9.34 -3.93
C GLY A 828 -35.50 -9.45 -4.08
N THR A 829 -35.09 -10.43 -4.89
CA THR A 829 -33.68 -10.73 -5.15
C THR A 829 -33.29 -10.23 -6.54
N TYR A 830 -32.23 -9.41 -6.59
CA TYR A 830 -31.62 -8.92 -7.81
C TYR A 830 -30.41 -9.78 -8.18
N LYS A 831 -30.21 -10.02 -9.48
CA LYS A 831 -29.04 -10.70 -10.02
C LYS A 831 -28.04 -9.66 -10.51
N ASP A 832 -26.98 -9.45 -9.74
CA ASP A 832 -25.93 -8.49 -10.08
C ASP A 832 -24.79 -9.17 -10.84
N VAL A 833 -24.50 -8.71 -12.06
CA VAL A 833 -23.35 -9.19 -12.83
C VAL A 833 -22.10 -8.45 -12.36
N VAL A 834 -21.15 -9.19 -11.82
CA VAL A 834 -19.89 -8.67 -11.29
C VAL A 834 -18.74 -9.28 -12.09
N THR A 835 -17.82 -8.43 -12.56
CA THR A 835 -16.51 -8.91 -13.02
C THR A 835 -15.46 -8.96 -11.91
N ALA A 836 -14.60 -9.97 -11.97
CA ALA A 836 -13.41 -10.12 -11.14
C ALA A 836 -12.15 -10.22 -12.03
N PRO A 837 -11.04 -9.56 -11.64
CA PRO A 837 -9.79 -9.65 -12.39
C PRO A 837 -9.16 -11.05 -12.29
N LEU A 838 -8.20 -11.32 -13.17
CA LEU A 838 -7.34 -12.49 -13.19
C LEU A 838 -6.42 -12.42 -11.96
N ALA A 839 -6.79 -13.17 -10.93
CA ALA A 839 -6.22 -13.00 -9.61
C ALA A 839 -4.88 -13.72 -9.44
N HIS A 840 -3.95 -13.10 -8.72
CA HIS A 840 -2.80 -13.80 -8.15
C HIS A 840 -3.27 -14.85 -7.12
N ASP A 841 -2.45 -15.88 -6.89
CA ASP A 841 -2.77 -17.00 -6.00
C ASP A 841 -4.05 -17.76 -6.42
N SER A 842 -4.30 -17.78 -7.73
CA SER A 842 -5.38 -18.52 -8.36
C SER A 842 -4.93 -19.03 -9.73
N LYS A 843 -5.62 -20.04 -10.28
CA LYS A 843 -5.30 -20.58 -11.62
C LYS A 843 -5.34 -19.51 -12.72
N GLN A 844 -6.01 -18.38 -12.51
CA GLN A 844 -6.05 -17.26 -13.45
C GLN A 844 -4.70 -16.54 -13.61
N GLU A 845 -3.72 -16.74 -12.73
CA GLU A 845 -2.40 -16.13 -12.87
C GLU A 845 -1.58 -16.71 -14.04
N ILE A 846 -1.97 -17.88 -14.57
CA ILE A 846 -1.34 -18.50 -15.75
C ILE A 846 -2.16 -18.27 -17.02
N SER A 847 -2.63 -17.03 -17.25
CA SER A 847 -3.51 -16.70 -18.37
C SER A 847 -2.80 -16.08 -19.59
N LEU A 848 -1.80 -15.22 -19.36
CA LEU A 848 -1.07 -14.52 -20.42
C LEU A 848 0.17 -15.31 -20.85
N ALA A 849 -0.03 -16.41 -21.58
CA ALA A 849 1.07 -17.28 -22.00
C ALA A 849 2.21 -16.49 -22.68
N TYR A 850 3.46 -16.85 -22.34
CA TYR A 850 4.69 -16.20 -22.83
C TYR A 850 4.86 -14.71 -22.49
N GLY A 851 3.92 -14.10 -21.76
CA GLY A 851 3.97 -12.67 -21.43
C GLY A 851 3.64 -11.75 -22.61
N GLU A 852 3.06 -12.30 -23.68
CA GLU A 852 2.69 -11.60 -24.90
C GLU A 852 1.34 -10.88 -24.73
N VAL A 853 1.32 -9.58 -24.93
CA VAL A 853 0.12 -8.75 -24.81
C VAL A 853 -0.75 -8.90 -26.06
N LYS A 854 -1.93 -9.48 -25.86
CA LYS A 854 -2.98 -9.63 -26.88
C LYS A 854 -4.28 -8.99 -26.43
N ASP A 855 -5.01 -8.45 -27.39
CA ASP A 855 -6.26 -7.74 -27.17
C ASP A 855 -7.42 -8.38 -27.92
N TRP A 856 -8.36 -8.92 -27.17
CA TRP A 856 -9.52 -9.61 -27.73
C TRP A 856 -10.47 -8.66 -28.49
N THR A 857 -10.48 -7.37 -28.17
CA THR A 857 -11.32 -6.40 -28.89
C THR A 857 -10.79 -6.09 -30.29
N LYS A 858 -9.51 -6.37 -30.53
CA LYS A 858 -8.84 -6.25 -31.83
C LYS A 858 -8.79 -7.56 -32.61
N GLY A 859 -9.35 -8.64 -32.07
CA GLY A 859 -9.33 -9.98 -32.67
C GLY A 859 -7.97 -10.67 -32.59
N GLU A 860 -7.05 -10.20 -31.74
CA GLU A 860 -5.72 -10.78 -31.56
C GLU A 860 -5.76 -12.10 -30.75
N VAL A 861 -6.80 -12.28 -29.94
CA VAL A 861 -7.08 -13.49 -29.16
C VAL A 861 -8.59 -13.66 -28.97
N GLU A 862 -9.06 -14.89 -28.74
CA GLU A 862 -10.45 -15.12 -28.37
C GLU A 862 -10.76 -14.49 -27.01
N ALA A 863 -11.93 -13.86 -26.87
CA ALA A 863 -12.43 -13.35 -25.60
C ALA A 863 -12.97 -14.50 -24.72
N VAL A 864 -12.24 -14.90 -23.69
CA VAL A 864 -12.56 -16.01 -22.80
C VAL A 864 -12.64 -15.50 -21.36
N PRO A 865 -13.85 -15.42 -20.76
CA PRO A 865 -14.03 -14.96 -19.38
C PRO A 865 -13.14 -15.70 -18.38
N GLY A 866 -12.38 -14.95 -17.58
CA GLY A 866 -11.46 -15.51 -16.58
C GLY A 866 -10.14 -16.02 -17.15
N GLN A 867 -9.82 -15.69 -18.41
CA GLN A 867 -8.52 -16.00 -19.03
C GLN A 867 -7.99 -14.81 -19.85
N THR A 868 -8.70 -14.39 -20.89
CA THR A 868 -8.27 -13.26 -21.76
C THR A 868 -9.15 -12.01 -21.56
N MET A 869 -10.13 -12.10 -20.67
CA MET A 869 -10.96 -11.01 -20.17
C MET A 869 -11.33 -11.30 -18.71
N PRO A 870 -11.89 -10.35 -17.94
CA PRO A 870 -12.30 -10.59 -16.56
C PRO A 870 -13.21 -11.81 -16.40
N ALA A 871 -13.16 -12.48 -15.26
CA ALA A 871 -14.17 -13.48 -14.90
C ALA A 871 -15.51 -12.79 -14.64
N PHE A 872 -16.62 -13.42 -15.01
CA PHE A 872 -17.98 -12.92 -14.76
C PHE A 872 -18.68 -13.82 -13.75
N ALA A 873 -19.32 -13.22 -12.76
CA ALA A 873 -20.10 -13.90 -11.75
C ALA A 873 -21.46 -13.21 -11.54
N VAL A 874 -22.46 -13.98 -11.13
CA VAL A 874 -23.75 -13.44 -10.69
C VAL A 874 -23.81 -13.47 -9.17
N VAL A 875 -24.10 -12.33 -8.57
CA VAL A 875 -24.27 -12.18 -7.12
C VAL A 875 -25.73 -11.88 -6.80
N ASP A 876 -26.33 -12.72 -5.98
CA ASP A 876 -27.71 -12.54 -5.52
C ASP A 876 -27.77 -11.47 -4.44
N ARG A 877 -28.48 -10.37 -4.72
CA ARG A 877 -28.65 -9.24 -3.81
C ARG A 877 -30.09 -9.09 -3.38
N THR A 878 -30.35 -9.47 -2.13
CA THR A 878 -31.61 -9.18 -1.43
C THR A 878 -31.39 -7.98 -0.53
N TYR A 879 -31.71 -6.78 -1.03
CA TYR A 879 -31.40 -5.51 -0.35
C TYR A 879 -32.16 -5.33 0.97
N THR A 880 -33.33 -5.96 1.10
CA THR A 880 -34.12 -5.98 2.35
C THR A 880 -33.39 -6.66 3.51
N ASP A 881 -32.41 -7.52 3.21
CA ASP A 881 -31.72 -8.36 4.18
C ASP A 881 -30.36 -7.79 4.60
N VAL A 882 -29.95 -6.64 4.03
CA VAL A 882 -28.63 -6.04 4.27
C VAL A 882 -28.34 -5.88 5.77
N TYR A 883 -29.29 -5.39 6.57
CA TYR A 883 -29.15 -5.29 8.02
C TYR A 883 -28.96 -6.65 8.70
N ASP A 884 -29.78 -7.64 8.34
CA ASP A 884 -29.74 -8.97 8.93
C ASP A 884 -28.42 -9.69 8.62
N LYS A 885 -27.94 -9.56 7.37
CA LYS A 885 -26.61 -10.03 6.94
C LYS A 885 -25.49 -9.26 7.64
N PHE A 886 -25.64 -7.96 7.85
CA PHE A 886 -24.62 -7.13 8.51
C PHE A 886 -24.34 -7.59 9.94
N ILE A 887 -25.38 -7.92 10.71
CA ILE A 887 -25.30 -8.27 12.13
C ILE A 887 -25.17 -9.78 12.41
N SER A 888 -24.95 -10.60 11.39
CA SER A 888 -24.80 -12.05 11.54
C SER A 888 -23.68 -12.61 10.66
N VAL A 889 -23.07 -13.71 11.11
CA VAL A 889 -22.08 -14.45 10.32
C VAL A 889 -22.80 -15.35 9.33
N GLY A 890 -22.50 -15.17 8.05
CA GLY A 890 -23.21 -15.84 6.97
C GLY A 890 -22.85 -17.33 6.79
N PRO A 891 -23.72 -18.06 6.08
CA PRO A 891 -23.62 -19.52 5.95
C PRO A 891 -22.47 -20.00 5.06
N LEU A 892 -21.86 -19.14 4.23
CA LEU A 892 -20.72 -19.54 3.41
C LEU A 892 -19.49 -19.87 4.27
N LEU A 893 -19.43 -19.35 5.50
CA LEU A 893 -18.36 -19.69 6.44
C LEU A 893 -18.51 -21.09 7.06
N GLU A 894 -19.73 -21.64 7.10
CA GLU A 894 -20.03 -22.96 7.65
C GLU A 894 -19.53 -24.08 6.74
N ASN A 895 -19.72 -23.91 5.43
CA ASN A 895 -19.47 -24.94 4.42
C ASN A 895 -18.35 -24.61 3.43
N GLY A 896 -17.92 -23.34 3.39
CA GLY A 896 -16.85 -22.88 2.50
C GLY A 896 -15.46 -22.98 3.11
N LYS A 897 -14.51 -22.37 2.41
CA LYS A 897 -13.14 -22.21 2.86
C LYS A 897 -12.83 -20.75 3.17
N VAL A 898 -11.92 -20.53 4.10
CA VAL A 898 -11.30 -19.25 4.42
C VAL A 898 -9.84 -19.32 3.99
N GLY A 899 -9.32 -18.24 3.43
CA GLY A 899 -7.96 -18.23 2.91
C GLY A 899 -7.45 -16.85 2.57
N ALA A 900 -6.12 -16.77 2.46
CA ALA A 900 -5.35 -15.63 1.96
C ALA A 900 -3.97 -16.15 1.53
N HIS A 901 -3.32 -15.43 0.62
CA HIS A 901 -1.92 -15.67 0.23
C HIS A 901 -1.64 -17.13 -0.20
N GLY A 902 -2.50 -17.70 -1.05
CA GLY A 902 -2.31 -19.03 -1.63
C GLY A 902 -2.75 -20.22 -0.78
N VAL A 903 -3.18 -20.03 0.47
CA VAL A 903 -3.74 -21.12 1.30
C VAL A 903 -5.23 -20.94 1.55
N SER A 904 -5.98 -22.06 1.60
CA SER A 904 -7.43 -22.04 1.79
C SER A 904 -7.97 -23.31 2.46
N PHE A 905 -8.56 -23.15 3.64
CA PHE A 905 -8.91 -24.25 4.54
C PHE A 905 -10.31 -24.09 5.16
N SER A 906 -10.87 -25.20 5.66
CA SER A 906 -12.20 -25.18 6.29
C SER A 906 -12.14 -24.71 7.75
N VAL A 907 -13.08 -23.83 8.10
CA VAL A 907 -13.29 -23.34 9.48
C VAL A 907 -14.64 -23.79 10.05
N LYS A 908 -15.22 -24.88 9.52
CA LYS A 908 -16.53 -25.40 9.96
C LYS A 908 -16.62 -25.56 11.48
N ASP A 909 -15.62 -26.20 12.09
CA ASP A 909 -15.61 -26.41 13.55
C ASP A 909 -15.62 -25.09 14.32
N GLN A 910 -14.88 -24.09 13.82
CA GLN A 910 -14.83 -22.76 14.41
C GLN A 910 -16.17 -22.04 14.24
N TYR A 911 -16.86 -22.22 13.11
CA TYR A 911 -18.20 -21.69 12.90
C TYR A 911 -19.22 -22.32 13.86
N ASP A 912 -19.15 -23.63 14.09
CA ASP A 912 -19.98 -24.33 15.08
C ASP A 912 -19.70 -23.82 16.51
N GLU A 913 -18.43 -23.60 16.86
CA GLU A 913 -18.03 -22.99 18.14
C GLU A 913 -18.62 -21.57 18.32
N LEU A 914 -18.66 -20.77 17.25
CA LEU A 914 -19.17 -19.39 17.30
C LEU A 914 -20.64 -19.32 17.75
N ARG A 915 -21.46 -20.33 17.43
CA ARG A 915 -22.87 -20.38 17.86
C ARG A 915 -23.01 -20.27 19.38
N GLY A 916 -22.13 -20.94 20.13
CA GLY A 916 -22.08 -20.84 21.59
C GLY A 916 -21.33 -19.61 22.09
N MET A 917 -20.28 -19.16 21.39
CA MET A 917 -19.43 -18.04 21.84
C MET A 917 -20.14 -16.68 21.76
N VAL A 918 -20.83 -16.39 20.65
CA VAL A 918 -21.46 -15.07 20.41
C VAL A 918 -22.99 -15.10 20.47
N GLY A 919 -23.55 -16.30 20.64
CA GLY A 919 -24.99 -16.59 20.57
C GLY A 919 -25.49 -16.60 19.12
N THR A 920 -26.73 -17.08 18.94
CA THR A 920 -27.44 -17.10 17.66
C THR A 920 -28.66 -16.19 17.67
N TRP A 921 -29.18 -15.86 16.48
CA TRP A 921 -30.51 -15.28 16.33
C TRP A 921 -31.59 -16.37 16.27
N GLU A 922 -32.78 -16.07 16.80
CA GLU A 922 -33.97 -16.92 16.78
C GLU A 922 -35.16 -16.09 16.30
N ASP A 923 -35.38 -16.06 14.98
CA ASP A 923 -36.54 -15.41 14.34
C ASP A 923 -36.81 -16.04 12.95
N ASP A 924 -37.68 -15.45 12.16
CA ASP A 924 -38.10 -15.93 10.83
C ASP A 924 -37.33 -15.29 9.66
N THR A 925 -36.23 -14.59 9.95
CA THR A 925 -35.41 -13.88 8.94
C THR A 925 -34.17 -14.67 8.51
N VAL A 926 -33.41 -14.17 7.53
CA VAL A 926 -32.24 -14.87 6.98
C VAL A 926 -31.13 -15.14 8.00
N LYS A 927 -31.06 -14.35 9.09
CA LYS A 927 -30.08 -14.52 10.16
C LYS A 927 -30.45 -15.62 11.15
N ASN A 928 -31.63 -16.24 11.02
CA ASN A 928 -32.07 -17.29 11.94
C ASN A 928 -31.02 -18.41 12.05
N ASN A 929 -30.75 -18.82 13.29
CA ASN A 929 -29.71 -19.78 13.62
C ASN A 929 -28.36 -19.43 12.96
N LYS A 930 -27.96 -18.15 12.98
CA LYS A 930 -26.61 -17.70 12.58
C LYS A 930 -25.92 -17.01 13.74
N PRO A 931 -24.58 -17.14 13.89
CA PRO A 931 -23.83 -16.45 14.94
C PRO A 931 -24.02 -14.93 14.88
N ARG A 932 -24.14 -14.30 16.05
CA ARG A 932 -24.38 -12.85 16.17
C ARG A 932 -23.09 -12.04 16.10
N ILE A 933 -23.10 -10.96 15.33
CA ILE A 933 -22.04 -9.93 15.30
C ILE A 933 -22.62 -8.51 15.45
N ASP A 934 -23.65 -8.37 16.29
CA ASP A 934 -24.36 -7.09 16.52
C ASP A 934 -23.55 -6.02 17.25
N THR A 935 -22.36 -6.36 17.75
CA THR A 935 -21.42 -5.43 18.42
C THR A 935 -20.01 -5.64 17.89
N ALA A 936 -19.20 -4.59 17.89
CA ALA A 936 -17.79 -4.67 17.48
C ALA A 936 -17.02 -5.71 18.29
N ARG A 937 -17.33 -5.89 19.58
CA ARG A 937 -16.69 -6.91 20.41
C ARG A 937 -16.91 -8.33 19.86
N LYS A 938 -18.14 -8.68 19.47
CA LYS A 938 -18.45 -9.98 18.86
C LYS A 938 -17.78 -10.16 17.50
N VAL A 939 -17.68 -9.10 16.70
CA VAL A 939 -16.92 -9.13 15.44
C VAL A 939 -15.46 -9.51 15.71
N ALA A 940 -14.85 -8.94 16.76
CA ALA A 940 -13.48 -9.28 17.14
C ALA A 940 -13.35 -10.75 17.53
N ASP A 941 -14.26 -11.26 18.37
CA ASP A 941 -14.26 -12.67 18.78
C ASP A 941 -14.41 -13.60 17.56
N VAL A 942 -15.20 -13.23 16.54
CA VAL A 942 -15.30 -13.98 15.27
C VAL A 942 -13.97 -13.97 14.52
N ILE A 943 -13.37 -12.80 14.27
CA ILE A 943 -12.10 -12.67 13.54
C ILE A 943 -11.00 -13.49 14.21
N LEU A 944 -10.90 -13.39 15.54
CA LEU A 944 -9.89 -14.13 16.31
C LEU A 944 -10.13 -15.65 16.29
N ASN A 945 -11.39 -16.10 16.25
CA ASN A 945 -11.69 -17.54 16.29
C ASN A 945 -11.44 -18.25 14.96
N VAL A 946 -11.67 -17.58 13.82
CA VAL A 946 -11.58 -18.19 12.49
C VAL A 946 -10.27 -17.94 11.76
N SER A 947 -9.33 -17.21 12.38
CA SER A 947 -8.01 -16.96 11.79
C SER A 947 -6.94 -17.95 12.30
N SER A 948 -6.10 -18.38 11.38
CA SER A 948 -4.88 -19.15 11.59
C SER A 948 -3.85 -18.43 12.47
N ALA A 949 -3.78 -17.10 12.43
CA ALA A 949 -2.83 -16.32 13.25
C ALA A 949 -3.22 -16.26 14.74
N THR A 950 -4.45 -16.68 15.10
CA THR A 950 -4.99 -16.51 16.46
C THR A 950 -5.67 -17.77 17.02
N ASN A 951 -5.86 -18.80 16.21
CA ASN A 951 -6.38 -20.11 16.63
C ASN A 951 -5.47 -21.24 16.14
N GLY A 952 -4.84 -21.94 17.07
CA GLY A 952 -3.84 -22.97 16.80
C GLY A 952 -4.37 -24.14 15.96
N ARG A 953 -5.65 -24.49 16.08
CA ARG A 953 -6.26 -25.54 15.24
C ARG A 953 -6.42 -25.08 13.80
N VAL A 954 -6.76 -23.81 13.59
CA VAL A 954 -6.86 -23.20 12.25
C VAL A 954 -5.47 -23.02 11.64
N SER A 955 -4.48 -22.65 12.45
CA SER A 955 -3.06 -22.62 12.06
C SER A 955 -2.61 -23.96 11.50
N GLN A 956 -2.87 -25.05 12.21
CA GLN A 956 -2.53 -26.41 11.76
C GLN A 956 -3.17 -26.72 10.40
N LYS A 957 -4.47 -26.39 10.21
CA LYS A 957 -5.15 -26.56 8.92
C LYS A 957 -4.53 -25.73 7.80
N SER A 958 -4.04 -24.52 8.10
CA SER A 958 -3.36 -23.68 7.09
C SER A 958 -2.05 -24.31 6.60
N TYR A 959 -1.27 -24.90 7.51
CA TYR A 959 -0.07 -25.63 7.11
C TYR A 959 -0.41 -26.94 6.42
N GLU A 960 -1.41 -27.70 6.87
CA GLU A 960 -1.87 -28.92 6.16
C GLU A 960 -2.21 -28.65 4.69
N ASP A 961 -2.90 -27.53 4.41
CA ASP A 961 -3.20 -27.11 3.04
C ASP A 961 -1.90 -26.83 2.25
N LEU A 962 -0.95 -26.10 2.85
CA LEU A 962 0.34 -25.81 2.21
C LEU A 962 1.23 -27.06 2.04
N GLU A 963 1.22 -27.99 3.00
CA GLU A 963 1.90 -29.29 2.89
C GLU A 963 1.31 -30.11 1.73
N ALA A 964 -0.01 -30.08 1.54
CA ALA A 964 -0.66 -30.76 0.43
C ALA A 964 -0.28 -30.17 -0.93
N GLN A 965 -0.15 -28.85 -1.03
CA GLN A 965 0.29 -28.16 -2.25
C GLN A 965 1.78 -28.43 -2.58
N THR A 966 2.64 -28.44 -1.56
CA THR A 966 4.10 -28.41 -1.75
C THR A 966 4.78 -29.77 -1.59
N GLY A 967 4.16 -30.70 -0.86
CA GLY A 967 4.79 -31.93 -0.41
C GLY A 967 5.80 -31.74 0.72
N MET A 968 5.93 -30.52 1.25
CA MET A 968 6.86 -30.20 2.34
C MET A 968 6.21 -30.42 3.69
N SER A 969 6.98 -30.95 4.65
CA SER A 969 6.53 -30.94 6.03
C SER A 969 6.62 -29.51 6.55
N LEU A 970 5.55 -28.99 7.16
CA LEU A 970 5.37 -27.62 7.63
C LEU A 970 4.46 -27.54 8.87
N LYS A 971 3.57 -28.51 9.08
CA LYS A 971 2.60 -28.52 10.19
C LYS A 971 3.27 -28.50 11.56
N ASP A 972 4.50 -28.99 11.66
CA ASP A 972 5.34 -28.93 12.86
C ASP A 972 5.68 -27.49 13.30
N ILE A 973 5.54 -26.48 12.43
CA ILE A 973 5.84 -25.08 12.75
C ILE A 973 4.92 -24.54 13.85
N SER A 974 3.65 -24.94 13.87
CA SER A 974 2.67 -24.48 14.86
C SER A 974 2.18 -25.58 15.82
N SER A 975 2.78 -26.77 15.80
CA SER A 975 2.25 -27.94 16.54
C SER A 975 2.29 -27.75 18.06
N GLU A 976 3.30 -27.07 18.59
CA GLU A 976 3.42 -26.76 20.04
C GLU A 976 2.32 -25.81 20.53
N ARG A 977 1.72 -25.03 19.62
CA ARG A 977 0.67 -24.04 19.91
C ARG A 977 -0.71 -24.46 19.36
N ALA A 978 -0.88 -25.71 18.93
CA ALA A 978 -2.10 -26.19 18.26
C ALA A 978 -3.38 -26.09 19.12
N SER A 979 -3.27 -26.09 20.45
CA SER A 979 -4.39 -25.95 21.39
C SER A 979 -4.69 -24.49 21.77
N GLU A 980 -3.83 -23.54 21.39
CA GLU A 980 -3.96 -22.14 21.77
C GLU A 980 -5.12 -21.46 21.04
N LYS A 981 -5.88 -20.63 21.77
CA LYS A 981 -6.92 -19.76 21.22
C LYS A 981 -6.78 -18.38 21.85
N ILE A 982 -6.46 -17.39 21.03
CA ILE A 982 -6.37 -16.00 21.46
C ILE A 982 -7.80 -15.41 21.48
N SER A 983 -8.32 -15.09 22.66
CA SER A 983 -9.59 -14.37 22.79
C SER A 983 -9.38 -12.88 23.01
N PHE A 984 -10.42 -12.07 22.78
CA PHE A 984 -10.31 -10.64 23.05
C PHE A 984 -10.13 -10.36 24.57
N LEU A 985 -10.62 -11.22 25.46
CA LEU A 985 -10.34 -11.11 26.90
C LEU A 985 -8.85 -11.32 27.21
N ASN A 986 -8.20 -12.29 26.54
CA ASN A 986 -6.75 -12.52 26.73
C ASN A 986 -5.95 -11.27 26.39
N ILE A 987 -6.22 -10.67 25.22
CA ILE A 987 -5.48 -9.51 24.73
C ILE A 987 -5.80 -8.22 25.51
N THR A 988 -6.98 -8.15 26.14
CA THR A 988 -7.35 -7.04 27.05
C THR A 988 -6.50 -7.08 28.32
N SER A 989 -6.29 -8.27 28.87
CA SER A 989 -5.42 -8.44 30.03
C SER A 989 -3.97 -8.13 29.69
N GLN A 990 -3.47 -8.67 28.58
CA GLN A 990 -2.08 -8.50 28.12
C GLN A 990 -1.98 -8.82 26.62
N PRO A 991 -1.23 -8.06 25.81
CA PRO A 991 -0.99 -8.40 24.40
C PRO A 991 -0.56 -9.87 24.22
N ARG A 992 -0.97 -10.49 23.10
CA ARG A 992 -0.63 -11.88 22.80
C ARG A 992 0.16 -11.97 21.52
N GLU A 993 1.21 -12.78 21.53
CA GLU A 993 1.96 -13.11 20.33
C GLU A 993 1.10 -13.97 19.40
N VAL A 994 1.02 -13.59 18.13
CA VAL A 994 0.28 -14.36 17.13
C VAL A 994 0.89 -15.75 16.93
N ILE A 995 0.09 -16.68 16.47
CA ILE A 995 0.50 -18.05 16.14
C ILE A 995 1.14 -18.03 14.74
N PRO A 996 2.26 -18.73 14.49
CA PRO A 996 2.80 -18.90 13.14
C PRO A 996 1.72 -19.42 12.19
N THR A 997 1.63 -18.90 10.98
CA THR A 997 0.60 -19.26 10.01
C THR A 997 1.20 -19.43 8.62
N ALA A 998 0.63 -20.33 7.80
CA ALA A 998 1.02 -20.50 6.41
C ALA A 998 0.62 -19.32 5.50
N VAL A 999 -0.22 -18.38 5.99
CA VAL A 999 -0.60 -17.17 5.26
C VAL A 999 0.59 -16.22 5.04
N PHE A 1000 1.59 -16.26 5.94
CA PHE A 1000 2.81 -15.50 5.76
C PHE A 1000 4.00 -16.45 5.65
N PRO A 1001 4.98 -16.17 4.76
CA PRO A 1001 6.12 -17.05 4.51
C PRO A 1001 7.20 -17.02 5.62
N GLY A 1002 6.82 -16.83 6.89
CA GLY A 1002 7.71 -16.76 8.04
C GLY A 1002 7.39 -17.81 9.10
N SER A 1003 8.32 -18.01 10.03
CA SER A 1003 8.15 -18.93 11.15
C SER A 1003 8.80 -18.36 12.40
N ASN A 1004 8.05 -18.38 13.52
CA ASN A 1004 8.54 -18.05 14.87
C ASN A 1004 8.72 -19.31 15.71
N LYS A 1005 8.88 -20.49 15.08
CA LYS A 1005 9.04 -21.76 15.78
C LYS A 1005 10.23 -21.68 16.75
N GLN A 1006 10.13 -22.34 17.91
CA GLN A 1006 11.17 -22.38 18.95
C GLN A 1006 11.51 -21.01 19.57
N GLY A 1007 10.61 -20.03 19.48
CA GLY A 1007 10.77 -18.73 20.14
C GLY A 1007 11.72 -17.76 19.42
N ARG A 1008 12.17 -18.10 18.21
CA ARG A 1008 12.90 -17.16 17.34
C ARG A 1008 12.02 -15.99 16.92
N ARG A 1009 12.65 -14.87 16.58
CA ARG A 1009 11.95 -13.67 16.09
C ARG A 1009 11.45 -13.87 14.66
N TYR A 1010 10.42 -13.14 14.26
CA TYR A 1010 9.86 -13.23 12.92
C TYR A 1010 10.80 -12.67 11.84
N SER A 1011 11.10 -13.50 10.84
CA SER A 1011 11.71 -13.08 9.58
C SER A 1011 10.95 -13.71 8.39
N PRO A 1012 10.69 -12.95 7.31
CA PRO A 1012 9.95 -13.42 6.14
C PRO A 1012 10.79 -14.37 5.31
N PHE A 1013 10.11 -15.18 4.51
CA PHE A 1013 10.67 -16.21 3.62
C PHE A 1013 11.53 -17.28 4.28
N THR A 1014 11.52 -17.40 5.62
CA THR A 1014 12.19 -18.52 6.30
C THR A 1014 11.59 -19.86 5.88
N THR A 1015 10.28 -19.94 5.57
CA THR A 1015 9.69 -21.16 5.01
C THR A 1015 10.18 -21.47 3.61
N ASN A 1016 10.45 -20.45 2.79
CA ASN A 1016 10.95 -20.65 1.44
C ASN A 1016 12.37 -21.20 1.46
N ILE A 1017 13.22 -20.62 2.30
CA ILE A 1017 14.64 -20.97 2.38
C ILE A 1017 14.84 -22.27 3.17
N GLU A 1018 14.30 -22.38 4.38
CA GLU A 1018 14.57 -23.51 5.28
C GLU A 1018 13.70 -24.74 4.99
N ARG A 1019 12.52 -24.53 4.37
CA ARG A 1019 11.52 -25.60 4.13
C ARG A 1019 11.19 -25.80 2.66
N LEU A 1020 11.93 -25.15 1.75
CA LEU A 1020 11.84 -25.34 0.30
C LEU A 1020 10.43 -25.08 -0.28
N VAL A 1021 9.67 -24.18 0.35
CA VAL A 1021 8.42 -23.68 -0.22
C VAL A 1021 8.75 -22.70 -1.37
N PRO A 1022 8.17 -22.84 -2.57
CA PRO A 1022 8.49 -21.92 -3.66
C PRO A 1022 7.97 -20.52 -3.40
N PHE A 1023 8.66 -19.53 -3.97
CA PHE A 1023 8.12 -18.19 -4.14
C PHE A 1023 7.02 -18.22 -5.19
N ARG A 1024 6.01 -17.36 -5.11
CA ARG A 1024 4.85 -17.38 -6.04
C ARG A 1024 5.17 -16.64 -7.34
N THR A 1025 6.31 -16.95 -7.92
CA THR A 1025 6.83 -16.37 -9.15
C THR A 1025 6.82 -17.38 -10.28
N LEU A 1026 6.96 -16.90 -11.50
CA LEU A 1026 7.07 -17.70 -12.71
C LEU A 1026 8.06 -18.87 -12.57
N THR A 1027 9.23 -18.61 -12.00
CA THR A 1027 10.29 -19.59 -11.80
C THR A 1027 10.15 -20.37 -10.49
N GLY A 1028 9.30 -19.93 -9.56
CA GLY A 1028 9.26 -20.41 -8.18
C GLY A 1028 10.32 -19.79 -7.27
N ARG A 1029 11.20 -18.94 -7.80
CA ARG A 1029 12.38 -18.39 -7.11
C ARG A 1029 12.34 -16.87 -7.04
N GLN A 1030 13.26 -16.30 -6.28
CA GLN A 1030 13.49 -14.85 -6.25
C GLN A 1030 13.89 -14.39 -7.66
N SER A 1031 13.10 -13.48 -8.24
CA SER A 1031 13.22 -13.11 -9.64
C SER A 1031 14.05 -11.84 -9.83
N PHE A 1032 15.18 -11.96 -10.51
CA PHE A 1032 15.92 -10.82 -11.07
C PHE A 1032 15.33 -10.39 -12.41
N TYR A 1033 14.84 -11.35 -13.20
CA TYR A 1033 14.37 -11.15 -14.57
C TYR A 1033 12.84 -11.27 -14.71
N ILE A 1034 12.25 -10.37 -15.49
CA ILE A 1034 10.83 -10.36 -15.83
C ILE A 1034 10.70 -10.31 -17.35
N ASP A 1035 10.24 -11.39 -17.95
CA ASP A 1035 10.14 -11.56 -19.41
C ASP A 1035 8.79 -11.14 -20.01
N HIS A 1036 7.96 -10.45 -19.25
CA HIS A 1036 6.71 -9.90 -19.77
C HIS A 1036 7.00 -8.81 -20.82
N GLU A 1037 6.27 -8.80 -21.94
CA GLU A 1037 6.50 -7.93 -23.10
C GLU A 1037 6.63 -6.44 -22.70
N VAL A 1038 5.70 -5.92 -21.91
CA VAL A 1038 5.75 -4.53 -21.43
C VAL A 1038 6.99 -4.25 -20.55
N PHE A 1039 7.47 -5.20 -19.75
CA PHE A 1039 8.72 -4.98 -19.01
C PHE A 1039 9.92 -4.85 -19.95
N GLN A 1040 9.97 -5.63 -21.04
CA GLN A 1040 11.00 -5.51 -22.06
C GLN A 1040 10.88 -4.20 -22.86
N GLN A 1041 9.66 -3.82 -23.27
CA GLN A 1041 9.37 -2.57 -23.98
C GLN A 1041 9.77 -1.33 -23.18
N PHE A 1042 9.69 -1.38 -21.85
CA PHE A 1042 10.13 -0.28 -20.99
C PHE A 1042 11.56 -0.48 -20.46
N GLY A 1043 12.26 -1.56 -20.83
CA GLY A 1043 13.67 -1.78 -20.49
C GLY A 1043 13.89 -2.11 -19.01
N GLU A 1044 12.89 -2.71 -18.38
CA GLU A 1044 12.83 -3.06 -16.96
C GLU A 1044 12.79 -4.57 -16.76
N ALA A 1045 13.19 -5.37 -17.76
CA ALA A 1045 13.30 -6.81 -17.61
C ALA A 1045 14.33 -7.19 -16.53
N LEU A 1046 15.48 -6.50 -16.48
CA LEU A 1046 16.43 -6.50 -15.37
C LEU A 1046 16.35 -5.19 -14.56
N PRO A 1047 16.86 -5.18 -13.31
CA PRO A 1047 17.05 -3.94 -12.56
C PRO A 1047 17.95 -2.98 -13.35
N VAL A 1048 17.55 -1.72 -13.47
CA VAL A 1048 18.25 -0.69 -14.27
C VAL A 1048 18.22 0.64 -13.53
N TYR A 1049 19.20 1.51 -13.78
CA TYR A 1049 19.08 2.92 -13.37
C TYR A 1049 18.14 3.64 -14.34
N LYS A 1050 17.12 4.30 -13.81
CA LYS A 1050 16.32 5.29 -14.52
C LYS A 1050 16.35 6.62 -13.77
N PRO A 1051 16.53 7.75 -14.45
CA PRO A 1051 16.45 9.06 -13.81
C PRO A 1051 15.03 9.34 -13.30
N THR A 1052 14.92 10.38 -12.49
CA THR A 1052 13.62 10.93 -12.07
C THR A 1052 12.90 11.52 -13.29
N LEU A 1053 11.58 11.72 -13.20
CA LEU A 1053 10.87 12.43 -14.26
C LEU A 1053 11.49 13.84 -14.50
N PRO A 1054 11.47 14.34 -15.75
CA PRO A 1054 12.06 15.64 -16.08
C PRO A 1054 11.47 16.78 -15.23
N PRO A 1055 12.27 17.80 -14.88
CA PRO A 1055 11.77 18.95 -14.14
C PRO A 1055 10.65 19.66 -14.89
N MET A 1056 9.48 19.78 -14.26
CA MET A 1056 8.34 20.53 -14.80
C MET A 1056 7.68 21.37 -13.71
N VAL A 1057 7.58 22.68 -13.97
CA VAL A 1057 6.80 23.62 -13.14
C VAL A 1057 5.55 24.06 -13.88
N PHE A 1058 5.68 24.45 -15.15
CA PHE A 1058 4.58 24.80 -16.05
C PHE A 1058 4.85 24.26 -17.45
N GLY A 1059 3.80 23.75 -18.10
CA GLY A 1059 3.74 23.47 -19.53
C GLY A 1059 3.41 24.73 -20.35
N THR A 1060 3.61 24.64 -21.66
CA THR A 1060 3.46 25.78 -22.59
C THR A 1060 2.04 26.35 -22.70
N LYS A 1061 1.02 25.56 -22.31
CA LYS A 1061 -0.40 25.92 -22.40
C LYS A 1061 -1.03 26.26 -21.04
N ASP A 1062 -0.27 26.13 -19.95
CA ASP A 1062 -0.81 26.36 -18.61
C ASP A 1062 -1.05 27.85 -18.37
N LYS A 1063 -1.95 28.15 -17.41
CA LYS A 1063 -2.32 29.53 -17.07
C LYS A 1063 -1.10 30.31 -16.55
N PRO A 1064 -0.91 31.57 -16.99
CA PRO A 1064 0.17 32.40 -16.49
C PRO A 1064 -0.01 32.74 -15.00
N VAL A 1065 1.10 32.82 -14.27
CA VAL A 1065 1.10 33.16 -12.85
C VAL A 1065 1.01 34.67 -12.67
N LYS A 1066 0.10 35.11 -11.79
CA LYS A 1066 -0.04 36.52 -11.40
C LYS A 1066 1.20 36.99 -10.61
N GLY A 1067 1.79 38.11 -11.01
CA GLY A 1067 2.85 38.79 -10.25
C GLY A 1067 4.30 38.53 -10.67
N GLY A 1068 4.55 37.83 -11.79
CA GLY A 1068 5.90 37.65 -12.36
C GLY A 1068 6.65 36.38 -11.92
N VAL A 1069 7.84 36.17 -12.50
CA VAL A 1069 8.56 34.88 -12.59
C VAL A 1069 9.91 34.80 -11.85
N ASP A 1070 10.27 35.78 -11.02
CA ASP A 1070 11.48 35.65 -10.18
C ASP A 1070 11.20 34.68 -9.02
N ALA A 1071 11.34 33.39 -9.31
CA ALA A 1071 11.01 32.31 -8.42
C ALA A 1071 12.13 31.28 -8.40
N LEU A 1072 12.42 30.77 -7.21
CA LEU A 1072 13.37 29.69 -6.99
C LEU A 1072 12.69 28.36 -7.37
N VAL A 1073 13.31 27.60 -8.27
CA VAL A 1073 12.81 26.26 -8.66
C VAL A 1073 13.52 25.20 -7.83
N LEU A 1074 12.77 24.39 -7.10
CA LEU A 1074 13.29 23.32 -6.26
C LEU A 1074 12.57 22.00 -6.54
N ARG A 1075 13.29 20.90 -6.35
CA ARG A 1075 12.67 19.58 -6.23
C ARG A 1075 11.87 19.51 -4.94
N TYR A 1076 10.63 19.05 -5.03
CA TYR A 1076 9.67 19.07 -3.92
C TYR A 1076 9.46 17.66 -3.35
N LEU A 1077 10.03 17.39 -2.19
CA LEU A 1077 9.87 16.10 -1.50
C LEU A 1077 8.91 16.22 -0.32
N THR A 1078 8.21 15.13 -0.04
CA THR A 1078 7.23 15.05 1.05
C THR A 1078 7.50 13.86 1.99
N PRO A 1079 8.65 13.83 2.70
CA PRO A 1079 8.89 12.81 3.73
C PRO A 1079 7.88 12.94 4.87
N HIS A 1080 7.60 11.86 5.62
CA HIS A 1080 6.65 11.91 6.74
C HIS A 1080 7.20 12.74 7.92
N GLY A 1081 6.32 13.51 8.56
CA GLY A 1081 6.67 14.48 9.60
C GLY A 1081 6.86 13.92 11.01
N LYS A 1082 7.53 14.71 11.86
CA LYS A 1082 7.82 14.36 13.26
C LYS A 1082 6.65 14.65 14.21
N TRP A 1083 5.88 15.69 13.90
CA TRP A 1083 4.86 16.31 14.76
C TRP A 1083 3.46 15.85 14.42
N ASN A 1084 3.35 14.87 13.54
CA ASN A 1084 2.09 14.42 12.98
C ASN A 1084 2.28 12.97 12.48
N ILE A 1085 1.20 12.20 12.46
CA ILE A 1085 1.15 10.95 11.68
C ILE A 1085 0.17 11.23 10.55
N HIS A 1086 0.70 11.42 9.34
CA HIS A 1086 -0.06 11.98 8.23
C HIS A 1086 -0.71 13.29 8.67
N SER A 1087 -1.98 13.56 8.39
CA SER A 1087 -2.65 14.77 8.91
C SER A 1087 -3.14 14.61 10.36
N THR A 1088 -3.13 13.41 10.93
CA THR A 1088 -3.54 13.20 12.34
C THR A 1088 -2.44 13.75 13.25
N TYR A 1089 -2.86 14.42 14.33
CA TYR A 1089 -2.02 15.20 15.24
C TYR A 1089 -1.47 16.52 14.69
N GLN A 1090 -1.57 16.80 13.39
CA GLN A 1090 -1.15 18.09 12.84
C GLN A 1090 -1.93 19.26 13.46
N ASP A 1091 -3.20 19.05 13.79
CA ASP A 1091 -4.12 20.00 14.39
C ASP A 1091 -4.19 19.87 15.93
N ASN A 1092 -3.34 19.03 16.52
CA ASN A 1092 -3.24 18.88 17.96
C ASN A 1092 -2.41 20.01 18.57
N GLN A 1093 -2.98 20.71 19.56
CA GLN A 1093 -2.33 21.87 20.18
C GLN A 1093 -0.93 21.57 20.70
N HIS A 1094 -0.68 20.40 21.28
CA HIS A 1094 0.63 20.04 21.81
C HIS A 1094 1.66 19.90 20.67
N MET A 1095 1.29 19.24 19.58
CA MET A 1095 2.18 19.07 18.44
C MET A 1095 2.47 20.38 17.71
N LEU A 1096 1.45 21.22 17.52
CA LEU A 1096 1.60 22.57 16.97
C LEU A 1096 2.58 23.40 17.80
N THR A 1097 2.48 23.32 19.13
CA THR A 1097 3.32 24.05 20.08
C THR A 1097 4.77 23.54 20.11
N LEU A 1098 5.01 22.24 19.89
CA LEU A 1098 6.35 21.66 19.90
C LEU A 1098 7.23 22.09 18.71
N PHE A 1099 6.66 22.73 17.69
CA PHE A 1099 7.41 23.22 16.54
C PHE A 1099 7.02 24.63 16.11
N ARG A 1100 6.27 24.77 15.02
CA ARG A 1100 6.01 26.07 14.37
C ARG A 1100 4.54 26.38 14.18
N GLY A 1101 3.61 25.66 14.80
CA GLY A 1101 2.21 26.06 14.86
C GLY A 1101 1.43 26.03 13.54
N GLY A 1102 1.95 25.49 12.45
CA GLY A 1102 1.21 25.43 11.17
C GLY A 1102 2.02 24.85 10.01
N PRO A 1103 1.52 24.98 8.77
CA PRO A 1103 2.21 24.54 7.56
C PRO A 1103 3.59 25.17 7.38
N THR A 1104 4.58 24.33 7.08
CA THR A 1104 5.99 24.69 6.91
C THR A 1104 6.64 23.94 5.76
N VAL A 1105 7.62 24.59 5.13
CA VAL A 1105 8.49 24.02 4.09
C VAL A 1105 9.95 24.27 4.43
N TRP A 1106 10.78 23.24 4.29
CA TRP A 1106 12.21 23.28 4.62
C TRP A 1106 13.03 23.53 3.37
N ILE A 1107 14.00 24.43 3.47
CA ILE A 1107 14.87 24.88 2.38
C ILE A 1107 16.32 25.01 2.88
N SER A 1108 17.28 24.83 1.97
CA SER A 1108 18.69 25.06 2.27
C SER A 1108 18.95 26.54 2.62
N ASN A 1109 19.93 26.79 3.49
CA ASN A 1109 20.35 28.16 3.81
C ASN A 1109 20.96 28.89 2.60
N GLU A 1110 21.54 28.16 1.66
CA GLU A 1110 22.12 28.74 0.44
C GLU A 1110 21.04 29.18 -0.55
N ASP A 1111 20.05 28.32 -0.84
CA ASP A 1111 18.96 28.66 -1.75
C ASP A 1111 18.08 29.76 -1.16
N ALA A 1112 17.83 29.73 0.15
CA ALA A 1112 17.07 30.76 0.85
C ALA A 1112 17.77 32.13 0.78
N ALA A 1113 19.08 32.18 1.04
CA ALA A 1113 19.86 33.41 0.95
C ALA A 1113 19.95 33.97 -0.48
N ALA A 1114 20.02 33.10 -1.49
CA ALA A 1114 20.06 33.50 -2.89
C ALA A 1114 18.76 34.18 -3.38
N HIS A 1115 17.65 33.99 -2.67
CA HIS A 1115 16.32 34.53 -3.04
C HIS A 1115 15.66 35.38 -1.93
N ASP A 1116 16.44 35.94 -0.99
CA ASP A 1116 15.94 36.80 0.11
C ASP A 1116 14.82 36.17 0.96
N ILE A 1117 14.89 34.84 1.15
CA ILE A 1117 13.97 34.09 2.01
C ILE A 1117 14.61 33.97 3.39
N HIS A 1118 13.98 34.56 4.40
CA HIS A 1118 14.40 34.40 5.79
C HIS A 1118 13.63 33.27 6.47
N ASP A 1119 14.19 32.78 7.56
CA ASP A 1119 13.54 31.75 8.35
C ASP A 1119 12.17 32.25 8.85
N ASN A 1120 11.15 31.39 8.72
CA ASN A 1120 9.75 31.66 9.06
C ASN A 1120 9.01 32.69 8.17
N ASP A 1121 9.61 33.17 7.08
CA ASP A 1121 8.89 33.96 6.06
C ASP A 1121 7.73 33.14 5.43
N TRP A 1122 6.64 33.82 5.06
CA TRP A 1122 5.55 33.20 4.31
C TRP A 1122 5.91 33.05 2.83
N LEU A 1123 5.66 31.86 2.29
CA LEU A 1123 5.98 31.49 0.92
C LEU A 1123 4.74 31.00 0.17
N GLU A 1124 4.68 31.31 -1.13
CA GLU A 1124 3.87 30.57 -2.10
C GLU A 1124 4.77 29.52 -2.78
N VAL A 1125 4.32 28.26 -2.72
CA VAL A 1125 4.97 27.11 -3.35
C VAL A 1125 4.01 26.53 -4.37
N TYR A 1126 4.36 26.57 -5.65
CA TYR A 1126 3.40 26.31 -6.72
C TYR A 1126 4.01 25.68 -7.96
N ASN A 1127 3.16 25.00 -8.72
CA ASN A 1127 3.39 24.57 -10.10
C ASN A 1127 2.02 24.51 -10.80
N ARG A 1128 1.98 24.01 -12.03
CA ARG A 1128 0.74 23.87 -12.82
C ARG A 1128 -0.43 23.20 -12.09
N ASN A 1129 -0.16 22.28 -11.17
CA ASN A 1129 -1.20 21.50 -10.49
C ASN A 1129 -1.91 22.31 -9.40
N GLY A 1130 -1.21 23.22 -8.72
CA GLY A 1130 -1.79 24.00 -7.63
C GLY A 1130 -0.78 24.80 -6.82
N VAL A 1131 -1.29 25.44 -5.76
CA VAL A 1131 -0.53 26.37 -4.90
C VAL A 1131 -0.66 25.98 -3.43
N VAL A 1132 0.44 26.06 -2.71
CA VAL A 1132 0.54 25.91 -1.25
C VAL A 1132 1.05 27.21 -0.65
N THR A 1133 0.52 27.58 0.51
CA THR A 1133 1.05 28.66 1.34
C THR A 1133 1.60 28.08 2.64
N ALA A 1134 2.87 28.34 2.93
CA ALA A 1134 3.53 27.78 4.12
C ALA A 1134 4.68 28.69 4.58
N ARG A 1135 5.16 28.50 5.82
CA ARG A 1135 6.32 29.22 6.33
C ARG A 1135 7.63 28.50 6.07
N ALA A 1136 8.69 29.25 5.77
CA ALA A 1136 10.02 28.71 5.56
C ALA A 1136 10.63 28.14 6.85
N VAL A 1137 11.35 27.02 6.72
CA VAL A 1137 12.30 26.52 7.71
C VAL A 1137 13.66 26.45 7.03
N VAL A 1138 14.51 27.43 7.32
CA VAL A 1138 15.83 27.54 6.69
C VAL A 1138 16.82 26.71 7.49
N SER A 1139 17.47 25.73 6.86
CA SER A 1139 18.36 24.81 7.58
C SER A 1139 19.53 24.30 6.74
N HIS A 1140 20.72 24.24 7.34
CA HIS A 1140 21.95 23.71 6.73
C HIS A 1140 21.90 22.20 6.47
N ARG A 1141 20.96 21.47 7.09
CA ARG A 1141 20.81 20.03 6.85
C ARG A 1141 20.23 19.71 5.47
N MET A 1142 19.57 20.70 4.85
CA MET A 1142 18.86 20.55 3.59
C MET A 1142 19.86 20.68 2.43
N PRO A 1143 19.89 19.73 1.48
CA PRO A 1143 20.74 19.86 0.29
C PRO A 1143 20.21 20.97 -0.62
N ARG A 1144 21.14 21.60 -1.35
CA ARG A 1144 20.81 22.64 -2.35
C ARG A 1144 19.90 22.09 -3.45
N GLY A 1145 18.97 22.90 -3.95
CA GLY A 1145 18.04 22.54 -5.02
C GLY A 1145 16.86 21.66 -4.59
N THR A 1146 16.71 21.42 -3.28
CA THR A 1146 15.66 20.54 -2.73
C THR A 1146 14.86 21.25 -1.63
N MET A 1147 13.54 21.04 -1.62
CA MET A 1147 12.62 21.50 -0.59
C MET A 1147 11.85 20.34 0.01
N PHE A 1148 11.65 20.32 1.34
CA PHE A 1148 10.75 19.37 2.00
C PHE A 1148 9.49 20.05 2.52
N MET A 1149 8.32 19.56 2.14
CA MET A 1149 7.09 19.77 2.90
C MET A 1149 6.70 18.47 3.58
N TYR A 1150 6.93 18.36 4.90
CA TYR A 1150 6.65 17.12 5.60
C TYR A 1150 5.18 16.69 5.45
N HIS A 1151 4.96 15.42 5.14
CA HIS A 1151 3.67 14.79 4.95
C HIS A 1151 2.99 14.48 6.30
N ALA A 1152 1.71 14.77 6.53
CA ALA A 1152 0.83 15.64 5.75
C ALA A 1152 0.44 16.85 6.61
N GLN A 1153 0.68 18.05 6.08
CA GLN A 1153 0.24 19.29 6.71
C GLN A 1153 -1.11 19.67 6.08
N ASP A 1154 -2.16 19.63 6.92
CA ASP A 1154 -3.54 19.95 6.53
C ASP A 1154 -3.70 21.46 6.24
N LYS A 1155 -4.79 21.87 5.59
CA LYS A 1155 -5.04 23.24 5.09
C LYS A 1155 -6.07 24.04 5.90
N HIS A 1156 -6.39 23.60 7.12
CA HIS A 1156 -7.43 24.21 7.96
C HIS A 1156 -6.89 25.01 9.16
N ILE A 1157 -5.59 24.90 9.48
CA ILE A 1157 -4.91 25.68 10.53
C ILE A 1157 -3.82 26.53 9.90
N GLU A 1158 -3.74 27.82 10.26
CA GLU A 1158 -2.64 28.72 9.91
C GLU A 1158 -2.27 28.67 8.41
N THR A 1159 -3.28 28.70 7.54
CA THR A 1159 -3.12 28.65 6.09
C THR A 1159 -3.70 29.93 5.49
N PRO A 1160 -2.89 30.89 5.02
CA PRO A 1160 -3.41 32.12 4.42
C PRO A 1160 -3.98 31.88 3.01
N GLY A 1161 -4.55 32.94 2.42
CA GLY A 1161 -4.88 33.00 1.01
C GLY A 1161 -3.63 33.08 0.14
N SER A 1162 -3.75 32.66 -1.12
CA SER A 1162 -2.74 32.85 -2.16
C SER A 1162 -3.16 33.95 -3.13
N ASP A 1163 -2.21 34.84 -3.45
CA ASP A 1163 -2.36 35.88 -4.47
C ASP A 1163 -2.43 35.29 -5.88
N ILE A 1164 -1.82 34.12 -6.09
CA ILE A 1164 -1.82 33.39 -7.37
C ILE A 1164 -3.23 32.89 -7.68
N SER A 1165 -3.87 32.21 -6.73
CA SER A 1165 -5.17 31.56 -6.95
C SER A 1165 -6.37 32.41 -6.53
N GLY A 1166 -6.18 33.40 -5.67
CA GLY A 1166 -7.28 34.14 -5.02
C GLY A 1166 -8.11 33.25 -4.09
N THR A 1167 -7.54 32.15 -3.61
CA THR A 1167 -8.18 31.18 -2.71
C THR A 1167 -7.26 30.79 -1.57
N ARG A 1168 -7.80 30.13 -0.54
CA ARG A 1168 -7.03 29.51 0.55
C ARG A 1168 -5.95 28.57 -0.02
N GLY A 1169 -4.71 28.68 0.49
CA GLY A 1169 -3.62 27.78 0.11
C GLY A 1169 -4.00 26.28 0.19
N GLY A 1170 -3.45 25.49 -0.73
CA GLY A 1170 -3.62 24.05 -0.78
C GLY A 1170 -2.82 23.30 0.30
N SER A 1171 -3.03 21.98 0.39
CA SER A 1171 -2.15 21.10 1.17
C SER A 1171 -0.90 20.74 0.38
N HIS A 1172 0.01 20.00 0.99
CA HIS A 1172 1.22 19.49 0.32
C HIS A 1172 0.98 18.72 -1.00
N ASN A 1173 -0.24 18.23 -1.28
CA ASN A 1173 -0.60 17.56 -2.53
C ASN A 1173 -1.24 18.48 -3.59
N ALA A 1174 -1.41 19.77 -3.33
CA ALA A 1174 -1.87 20.71 -4.36
C ALA A 1174 -0.90 20.77 -5.56
N PRO A 1175 0.43 20.73 -5.38
CA PRO A 1175 1.38 20.71 -6.49
C PRO A 1175 1.61 19.31 -7.11
N THR A 1176 1.03 18.24 -6.56
CA THR A 1176 1.26 16.87 -7.07
C THR A 1176 0.23 16.48 -8.13
N ARG A 1177 0.46 15.38 -8.85
CA ARG A 1177 -0.54 14.67 -9.67
C ARG A 1177 -0.25 13.18 -9.67
N ILE A 1178 -1.21 12.39 -10.12
CA ILE A 1178 -1.06 10.95 -10.36
C ILE A 1178 -0.33 10.73 -11.68
N HIS A 1179 0.67 9.85 -11.67
CA HIS A 1179 1.36 9.37 -12.86
C HIS A 1179 1.23 7.85 -12.89
N LEU A 1180 0.63 7.30 -13.96
CA LEU A 1180 0.53 5.85 -14.14
C LEU A 1180 1.76 5.33 -14.88
N LYS A 1181 2.31 4.19 -14.41
CA LYS A 1181 3.44 3.51 -15.04
C LYS A 1181 2.96 2.22 -15.73
N PRO A 1182 3.20 2.02 -17.04
CA PRO A 1182 2.70 0.85 -17.77
C PRO A 1182 3.05 -0.52 -17.16
N THR A 1183 4.26 -0.68 -16.61
CA THR A 1183 4.70 -1.94 -15.96
C THR A 1183 3.87 -2.32 -14.72
N GLN A 1184 3.14 -1.37 -14.14
CA GLN A 1184 2.28 -1.56 -12.97
C GLN A 1184 0.80 -1.79 -13.35
N LEU A 1185 0.48 -1.80 -14.65
CA LEU A 1185 -0.87 -2.00 -15.18
C LEU A 1185 -1.10 -3.42 -15.73
N MET A 1186 -0.07 -4.26 -15.72
CA MET A 1186 -0.10 -5.62 -16.26
C MET A 1186 -0.69 -6.62 -15.27
N GLY A 1187 -1.18 -7.76 -15.76
CA GLY A 1187 -1.84 -8.79 -14.96
C GLY A 1187 -1.97 -10.13 -15.69
N GLY A 1188 -2.44 -11.16 -14.97
CA GLY A 1188 -2.61 -12.51 -15.53
C GLY A 1188 -1.30 -13.21 -15.89
N TYR A 1189 -0.18 -12.79 -15.29
CA TYR A 1189 1.16 -13.30 -15.57
C TYR A 1189 1.95 -13.65 -14.30
N ALA A 1190 1.67 -14.82 -13.74
CA ALA A 1190 2.27 -15.35 -12.53
C ALA A 1190 2.25 -14.29 -11.40
N GLN A 1191 3.43 -13.87 -10.91
CA GLN A 1191 3.55 -12.85 -9.86
C GLN A 1191 3.05 -11.46 -10.27
N ILE A 1192 2.93 -11.20 -11.57
CA ILE A 1192 2.33 -9.98 -12.13
C ILE A 1192 0.85 -10.28 -12.42
N SER A 1193 0.08 -10.42 -11.34
CA SER A 1193 -1.37 -10.65 -11.36
C SER A 1193 -2.02 -9.89 -10.21
N TYR A 1194 -3.31 -9.57 -10.31
CA TYR A 1194 -3.93 -8.68 -9.34
C TYR A 1194 -4.39 -9.40 -8.08
N SER A 1195 -4.24 -8.74 -6.93
CA SER A 1195 -5.05 -8.97 -5.73
C SER A 1195 -5.16 -7.64 -4.99
N PHE A 1196 -6.15 -7.48 -4.13
CA PHE A 1196 -6.45 -6.20 -3.49
C PHE A 1196 -5.28 -5.73 -2.61
N ASN A 1197 -4.67 -4.59 -2.95
CA ASN A 1197 -3.41 -4.04 -2.40
C ASN A 1197 -2.11 -4.79 -2.77
N TYR A 1198 -2.18 -5.93 -3.48
CA TYR A 1198 -1.01 -6.72 -3.89
C TYR A 1198 -0.28 -6.11 -5.09
N TYR A 1199 -1.00 -5.73 -6.15
CA TYR A 1199 -0.41 -5.15 -7.35
C TYR A 1199 -1.32 -4.10 -7.98
N GLY A 1200 -0.72 -3.11 -8.65
CA GLY A 1200 -1.40 -1.99 -9.28
C GLY A 1200 -0.52 -0.74 -9.34
N PRO A 1201 -0.94 0.29 -10.09
CA PRO A 1201 -0.19 1.54 -10.19
C PRO A 1201 -0.13 2.26 -8.85
N ILE A 1202 1.01 2.87 -8.55
CA ILE A 1202 1.23 3.54 -7.26
C ILE A 1202 1.09 5.07 -7.32
N GLY A 1203 0.67 5.69 -6.22
CA GLY A 1203 0.55 7.15 -6.07
C GLY A 1203 1.88 7.87 -5.83
N ASN A 1204 2.85 7.70 -6.75
CA ASN A 1204 4.18 8.33 -6.71
C ASN A 1204 4.12 9.87 -6.75
N GLN A 1205 5.08 10.57 -6.14
CA GLN A 1205 5.08 12.04 -6.10
C GLN A 1205 6.44 12.74 -5.85
N ARG A 1206 7.55 12.02 -5.68
CA ARG A 1206 8.86 12.63 -5.33
C ARG A 1206 9.59 13.28 -6.50
N ASP A 1207 9.14 13.01 -7.71
CA ASP A 1207 9.69 13.57 -8.94
C ASP A 1207 9.30 15.04 -9.16
N VAL A 1208 8.34 15.56 -8.38
CA VAL A 1208 7.73 16.89 -8.56
C VAL A 1208 8.73 18.03 -8.35
N TYR A 1209 8.59 19.07 -9.17
CA TYR A 1209 9.25 20.37 -9.01
C TYR A 1209 8.23 21.48 -8.75
N VAL A 1210 8.67 22.49 -8.00
CA VAL A 1210 7.86 23.66 -7.64
C VAL A 1210 8.68 24.93 -7.81
N ALA A 1211 8.00 26.01 -8.18
CA ALA A 1211 8.48 27.37 -8.02
C ALA A 1211 8.13 27.85 -6.60
N VAL A 1212 9.05 28.61 -6.01
CA VAL A 1212 8.95 29.14 -4.66
C VAL A 1212 9.19 30.65 -4.72
N ARG A 1213 8.30 31.41 -4.11
CA ARG A 1213 8.49 32.86 -3.91
C ARG A 1213 8.01 33.30 -2.54
N LYS A 1214 8.61 34.38 -2.04
CA LYS A 1214 8.19 35.05 -0.81
C LYS A 1214 6.87 35.79 -1.02
N MET A 1215 5.95 35.65 -0.08
CA MET A 1215 4.69 36.41 -0.07
C MET A 1215 4.97 37.87 0.28
N LYS A 1216 4.33 38.80 -0.45
CA LYS A 1216 4.44 40.24 -0.18
C LYS A 1216 3.49 40.68 0.91
N GLU A 1217 2.24 40.24 0.81
CA GLU A 1217 1.18 40.45 1.78
C GLU A 1217 0.58 39.09 2.17
N VAL A 1218 0.06 39.00 3.39
CA VAL A 1218 -0.57 37.77 3.92
C VAL A 1218 -2.04 38.07 4.16
N ASP A 1219 -2.86 37.83 3.13
CA ASP A 1219 -4.31 37.94 3.21
C ASP A 1219 -4.91 36.64 3.77
N TRP A 1220 -5.77 36.75 4.78
CA TRP A 1220 -6.44 35.60 5.39
C TRP A 1220 -7.77 35.26 4.71
N LEU A 1221 -8.28 36.06 3.77
CA LEU A 1221 -9.55 35.86 3.08
C LEU A 1221 -10.73 35.67 4.06
N GLU A 1222 -10.72 36.46 5.13
CA GLU A 1222 -11.70 36.42 6.22
C GLU A 1222 -12.59 37.68 6.29
N ASP A 1223 -12.33 38.66 5.42
CA ASP A 1223 -13.10 39.91 5.29
C ASP A 1223 -14.40 39.77 4.49
#